data_AF-A0A8K1FMC9-F1
#
_entry.id   AF-A0A8K1FMC9-F1
#
_cell.length_a   1.000
_cell.length_b   1.000
_cell.length_c   1.000
_cell.angle_alpha   90.00
_cell.angle_beta   90.00
_cell.angle_gamma   90.00
#
_symmetry.space_group_name_H-M   'P 1'
#
loop_
_entity.id
_entity.type
_entity.pdbx_description
1 polymer ?
#
loop_
_entity_poly.entity_id
_entity_poly.type
_entity_poly.pdbx_seq_one_letter_code
_entity_poly.pdbx_strand_id
1 'polypeptide(L)'
;MPCTVNDDASAQIAAPIGNGAQFGSPVKGNKAGGKYSKKKDKFQWRLILHLLHRFLVFAAAWRCILVSFASVSASVGLLRNYVVPPHDGGTLYFPMVMGYAGSGSLRESPLVAVALGNSTQPRNDTIYLSATGFTSESCVLSGAQVIISSNEFLRSVFTEIVEGTSYHLQQLSDVELIAPIVDCTYVNTGDSGAAGARLVFLVRQKANHDLVSMLIVSMSNQQYSIPAQAETGPAAVGTLQIFSDMRETGLKTNFIVSIGYPMEPFAFRAYEYVNQSVDGQWNLRNIPASTSELPKLLVTSLREGLYLKAPSEQANVNNMIWYLPSIPIEAIAVWHFIATPSLRDTWAWVHGVHIFIGVRVLMSLLILCLAVYQNLRARKLWVGDAFVSLSSSQIVNAVAVLISWYMNEFWGLHEFCFNTSYTSLGLPPRTTYEDIMRADFLTIFLGACGIIGSLFRERIDPLLAMICFEIGYGYRMKILMKIPKLLLAVQISGYFIFIQNARPRIEGQENISPMLVQGEHPIDTKNIPLIIACLVPIFLTLAIVIAYAIFRKIYRYFYPERLHVQRNTTGTARSENEDAFLSQKRVLTLFEVATGAELENRFGLVCDYETCIFIKGMKFASADGIYSNGFVIANKKYLVSADDIWTILAMKIISRRFANVYVYEVNGRTVQPTARLVYPHTLTLTDLVNLNVNVLS
;
A
#
# COMPACT_ATOMS: atom_id res chain seq x y z
N MET A 1 12.35 -2.07 50.22
CA MET A 1 13.28 -2.27 51.35
C MET A 1 14.57 -1.50 51.04
N PRO A 2 15.03 -0.61 51.92
CA PRO A 2 16.39 -0.05 51.85
C PRO A 2 17.39 -0.96 52.58
N CYS A 3 18.66 -0.86 52.22
CA CYS A 3 19.79 -1.17 53.10
C CYS A 3 20.91 -0.17 52.81
N THR A 4 21.50 0.36 53.87
CA THR A 4 22.61 1.33 53.88
C THR A 4 23.89 0.60 54.34
N VAL A 5 24.86 1.32 54.94
CA VAL A 5 26.00 0.80 55.73
C VAL A 5 27.19 0.28 54.89
N ASN A 6 28.45 0.72 55.08
CA ASN A 6 29.00 1.92 55.75
C ASN A 6 30.53 2.04 55.52
N ASP A 7 31.19 2.94 56.28
CA ASP A 7 32.59 2.86 56.79
C ASP A 7 33.80 3.08 55.84
N ASP A 8 34.91 3.72 56.27
CA ASP A 8 35.14 4.72 57.35
C ASP A 8 36.52 5.42 57.18
N ALA A 9 36.90 6.31 58.12
CA ALA A 9 38.23 6.90 58.40
C ALA A 9 38.81 7.89 57.35
N SER A 10 39.14 9.17 57.66
CA SER A 10 40.04 9.75 58.69
C SER A 10 41.54 9.45 58.44
N ALA A 11 42.54 10.31 58.68
CA ALA A 11 42.68 11.63 59.34
C ALA A 11 44.03 12.28 58.86
N GLN A 12 44.53 13.49 59.21
CA GLN A 12 44.07 14.72 59.91
C GLN A 12 45.13 15.87 59.73
N ILE A 13 44.84 17.09 60.25
CA ILE A 13 45.76 18.13 60.80
C ILE A 13 46.97 18.65 59.96
N ALA A 14 47.01 19.97 59.68
CA ALA A 14 48.06 20.91 60.16
C ALA A 14 47.90 22.36 59.62
N ALA A 15 48.17 23.38 60.45
CA ALA A 15 48.35 24.79 60.07
C ALA A 15 49.28 25.50 61.08
N PRO A 16 50.03 26.54 60.67
CA PRO A 16 50.01 27.84 61.39
C PRO A 16 49.86 29.04 60.41
N ILE A 17 48.99 30.04 60.63
CA ILE A 17 49.08 31.20 61.57
C ILE A 17 50.07 32.30 61.12
N GLY A 18 49.57 33.54 60.93
CA GLY A 18 50.39 34.74 60.66
C GLY A 18 49.62 36.02 60.28
N ASN A 19 49.36 36.88 61.28
CA ASN A 19 48.71 38.22 61.31
C ASN A 19 48.91 39.17 60.09
N GLY A 20 48.07 40.18 59.83
CA GLY A 20 46.94 40.74 60.60
C GLY A 20 46.15 41.90 59.92
N ALA A 21 45.49 42.75 60.71
CA ALA A 21 44.49 43.80 60.35
C ALA A 21 44.98 44.89 59.34
N GLN A 22 44.15 45.69 58.64
CA GLN A 22 43.03 46.53 59.14
C GLN A 22 41.88 46.81 58.11
N PHE A 23 40.84 47.51 58.59
CA PHE A 23 39.63 47.94 57.87
C PHE A 23 39.90 48.97 56.75
N GLY A 24 39.06 48.94 55.70
CA GLY A 24 38.95 50.02 54.72
C GLY A 24 37.88 49.79 53.65
N SER A 25 36.91 50.69 53.53
CA SER A 25 35.87 50.69 52.48
C SER A 25 35.19 52.06 52.36
N PRO A 26 34.63 52.45 51.20
CA PRO A 26 34.91 51.97 49.83
C PRO A 26 35.18 53.12 48.84
N VAL A 27 35.89 52.85 47.73
CA VAL A 27 35.93 53.74 46.55
C VAL A 27 35.60 52.93 45.28
N LYS A 28 34.72 53.47 44.44
CA LYS A 28 34.19 52.76 43.25
C LYS A 28 35.24 52.69 42.14
N GLY A 29 35.55 51.46 41.68
CA GLY A 29 36.34 51.21 40.47
C GLY A 29 35.63 50.23 39.54
N ASN A 30 35.14 50.69 38.40
CA ASN A 30 34.45 49.83 37.42
C ASN A 30 35.43 48.86 36.74
N LYS A 31 35.29 47.56 37.00
CA LYS A 31 35.99 46.50 36.25
C LYS A 31 35.11 45.96 35.12
N ALA A 32 35.53 46.16 33.87
CA ALA A 32 34.90 45.55 32.71
C ALA A 32 35.34 44.07 32.56
N GLY A 33 34.47 43.14 32.96
CA GLY A 33 34.67 41.69 32.75
C GLY A 33 34.34 41.24 31.32
N GLY A 34 35.24 40.47 30.69
CA GLY A 34 35.16 40.14 29.26
C GLY A 34 34.14 39.07 28.87
N LYS A 35 33.37 39.31 27.79
CA LYS A 35 32.41 38.35 27.20
C LYS A 35 33.09 37.30 26.29
N TYR A 36 33.90 36.40 26.86
CA TYR A 36 34.54 35.29 26.13
C TYR A 36 33.95 33.91 26.47
N SER A 37 32.75 33.60 25.94
CA SER A 37 32.24 32.20 25.94
C SER A 37 31.32 31.89 24.75
N LYS A 38 30.26 32.70 24.53
CA LYS A 38 29.12 32.45 23.60
C LYS A 38 29.46 32.22 22.09
N LYS A 39 30.74 32.20 21.72
CA LYS A 39 31.21 31.93 20.34
C LYS A 39 31.57 30.46 20.10
N LYS A 40 31.96 29.70 21.14
CA LYS A 40 32.40 28.30 21.00
C LYS A 40 31.21 27.35 20.86
N ASP A 41 30.21 27.53 21.73
CA ASP A 41 28.98 26.73 21.79
C ASP A 41 28.19 26.82 20.46
N LYS A 42 28.06 28.04 19.91
CA LYS A 42 27.40 28.28 18.61
C LYS A 42 28.07 27.60 17.41
N PHE A 43 29.35 27.24 17.53
CA PHE A 43 30.05 26.49 16.48
C PHE A 43 29.75 24.98 16.60
N GLN A 44 29.80 24.43 17.82
CA GLN A 44 29.48 23.01 18.05
C GLN A 44 28.02 22.67 17.71
N TRP A 45 27.05 23.51 18.09
CA TRP A 45 25.64 23.28 17.74
C TRP A 45 25.38 23.21 16.23
N ARG A 46 26.07 24.02 15.42
CA ARG A 46 25.96 23.96 13.95
C ARG A 46 26.54 22.67 13.38
N LEU A 47 27.69 22.22 13.89
CA LEU A 47 28.31 20.96 13.48
C LEU A 47 27.41 19.76 13.84
N ILE A 48 26.82 19.75 15.04
CA ILE A 48 25.86 18.72 15.46
C ILE A 48 24.64 18.67 14.55
N LEU A 49 24.04 19.82 14.22
CA LEU A 49 22.87 19.88 13.32
C LEU A 49 23.20 19.42 11.90
N HIS A 50 24.38 19.76 11.36
CA HIS A 50 24.83 19.27 10.05
C HIS A 50 25.05 17.76 10.03
N LEU A 51 25.66 17.19 11.07
CA LEU A 51 25.87 15.75 11.19
C LEU A 51 24.54 14.99 11.36
N LEU A 52 23.60 15.55 12.14
CA LEU A 52 22.25 15.01 12.28
C LEU A 52 21.49 15.02 10.95
N HIS A 53 21.60 16.11 10.17
CA HIS A 53 21.01 16.20 8.82
C HIS A 53 21.61 15.15 7.88
N ARG A 54 22.94 15.05 7.78
CA ARG A 54 23.62 14.01 6.99
C ARG A 54 23.22 12.58 7.41
N PHE A 55 23.02 12.33 8.71
CA PHE A 55 22.53 11.04 9.21
C PHE A 55 21.07 10.76 8.79
N LEU A 56 20.18 11.75 8.87
CA LEU A 56 18.79 11.62 8.42
C LEU A 56 18.70 11.41 6.90
N VAL A 57 19.57 12.06 6.11
CA VAL A 57 19.70 11.83 4.67
C VAL A 57 20.21 10.41 4.37
N PHE A 58 21.17 9.89 5.13
CA PHE A 58 21.60 8.49 5.03
C PHE A 58 20.46 7.51 5.36
N ALA A 59 19.71 7.76 6.44
CA ALA A 59 18.52 6.97 6.79
C ALA A 59 17.43 7.03 5.71
N ALA A 60 17.26 8.17 5.04
CA ALA A 60 16.35 8.33 3.92
C ALA A 60 16.80 7.55 2.67
N ALA A 61 18.10 7.53 2.34
CA ALA A 61 18.62 6.68 1.26
C ALA A 61 18.50 5.19 1.57
N TRP A 62 18.73 4.80 2.84
CA TRP A 62 18.45 3.44 3.32
C TRP A 62 16.96 3.08 3.23
N ARG A 63 16.06 4.04 3.49
CA ARG A 63 14.61 3.84 3.30
C ARG A 63 14.27 3.55 1.84
N CYS A 64 14.90 4.20 0.86
CA CYS A 64 14.72 3.88 -0.56
C CYS A 64 15.12 2.43 -0.90
N ILE A 65 16.23 1.94 -0.33
CA ILE A 65 16.69 0.54 -0.47
C ILE A 65 15.62 -0.42 0.07
N LEU A 66 15.14 -0.19 1.29
CA LEU A 66 14.11 -1.02 1.93
C LEU A 66 12.80 -1.05 1.12
N VAL A 67 12.37 0.08 0.58
CA VAL A 67 11.17 0.17 -0.28
C VAL A 67 11.35 -0.63 -1.58
N SER A 68 12.51 -0.50 -2.25
CA SER A 68 12.78 -1.25 -3.48
C SER A 68 12.84 -2.76 -3.24
N PHE A 69 13.51 -3.23 -2.18
CA PHE A 69 13.54 -4.67 -1.89
C PHE A 69 12.20 -5.21 -1.36
N ALA A 70 11.37 -4.40 -0.71
CA ALA A 70 10.00 -4.79 -0.36
C ALA A 70 9.14 -5.00 -1.62
N SER A 71 9.20 -4.09 -2.59
CA SER A 71 8.56 -4.25 -3.92
C SER A 71 8.99 -5.55 -4.60
N VAL A 72 10.30 -5.85 -4.64
CA VAL A 72 10.80 -7.12 -5.19
C VAL A 72 10.25 -8.35 -4.45
N SER A 73 10.19 -8.31 -3.11
CA SER A 73 9.63 -9.40 -2.32
C SER A 73 8.14 -9.60 -2.58
N ALA A 74 7.38 -8.51 -2.75
CA ALA A 74 5.97 -8.52 -3.11
C ALA A 74 5.76 -9.10 -4.52
N SER A 75 6.53 -8.66 -5.52
CA SER A 75 6.50 -9.22 -6.87
C SER A 75 6.80 -10.72 -6.90
N VAL A 76 7.76 -11.19 -6.11
CA VAL A 76 8.07 -12.62 -5.98
C VAL A 76 6.95 -13.40 -5.29
N GLY A 77 6.23 -12.80 -4.33
CA GLY A 77 5.06 -13.41 -3.70
C GLY A 77 3.88 -13.55 -4.67
N LEU A 78 3.63 -12.50 -5.47
CA LEU A 78 2.60 -12.48 -6.51
C LEU A 78 2.89 -13.49 -7.63
N LEU A 79 4.12 -13.54 -8.15
CA LEU A 79 4.55 -14.55 -9.14
C LEU A 79 4.49 -16.00 -8.63
N ARG A 80 4.48 -16.19 -7.30
CA ARG A 80 4.37 -17.50 -6.65
C ARG A 80 2.94 -17.84 -6.20
N ASN A 81 1.96 -16.98 -6.49
CA ASN A 81 0.58 -17.09 -6.00
C ASN A 81 0.52 -17.39 -4.49
N TYR A 82 1.27 -16.63 -3.68
CA TYR A 82 1.22 -16.79 -2.21
C TYR A 82 -0.20 -16.58 -1.69
N VAL A 83 -0.73 -17.58 -0.98
CA VAL A 83 -2.08 -17.57 -0.41
C VAL A 83 -2.24 -16.41 0.56
N VAL A 84 -3.19 -15.53 0.27
CA VAL A 84 -3.55 -14.41 1.13
C VAL A 84 -4.62 -14.88 2.14
N PRO A 85 -4.50 -14.55 3.45
CA PRO A 85 -5.54 -14.88 4.42
C PRO A 85 -6.92 -14.35 4.01
N PRO A 86 -8.02 -15.10 4.26
CA PRO A 86 -9.37 -14.58 4.11
C PRO A 86 -9.64 -13.36 5.00
N HIS A 87 -10.58 -12.52 4.57
CA HIS A 87 -11.03 -11.31 5.25
C HIS A 87 -12.56 -11.21 5.27
N ASP A 88 -13.11 -10.27 6.05
CA ASP A 88 -14.53 -9.96 6.07
C ASP A 88 -15.00 -9.51 4.68
N GLY A 89 -15.94 -10.27 4.11
CA GLY A 89 -16.57 -9.99 2.82
C GLY A 89 -17.81 -9.10 2.92
N GLY A 90 -18.16 -8.62 4.11
CA GLY A 90 -19.36 -7.86 4.39
C GLY A 90 -20.45 -8.70 5.07
N THR A 91 -21.39 -8.01 5.70
CA THR A 91 -22.45 -8.63 6.51
C THR A 91 -23.79 -7.95 6.27
N LEU A 92 -24.82 -8.74 5.94
CA LEU A 92 -26.20 -8.30 5.77
C LEU A 92 -27.02 -8.71 7.01
N TYR A 93 -27.97 -7.87 7.41
CA TYR A 93 -28.75 -8.04 8.64
C TYR A 93 -30.25 -8.09 8.37
N PHE A 94 -30.97 -8.93 9.12
CA PHE A 94 -32.41 -9.19 8.97
C PHE A 94 -33.12 -8.99 10.32
N PRO A 95 -33.14 -7.75 10.86
CA PRO A 95 -33.55 -7.47 12.23
C PRO A 95 -35.05 -7.61 12.46
N MET A 96 -35.90 -7.43 11.43
CA MET A 96 -37.35 -7.56 11.60
C MET A 96 -37.75 -9.03 11.68
N VAL A 97 -37.22 -9.88 10.80
CA VAL A 97 -37.49 -11.33 10.87
C VAL A 97 -37.01 -11.90 12.21
N MET A 98 -35.86 -11.46 12.72
CA MET A 98 -35.38 -11.88 14.05
C MET A 98 -36.31 -11.39 15.17
N GLY A 99 -36.72 -10.12 15.15
CA GLY A 99 -37.65 -9.56 16.14
C GLY A 99 -39.01 -10.26 16.15
N TYR A 100 -39.55 -10.63 14.98
CA TYR A 100 -40.83 -11.34 14.88
C TYR A 100 -40.74 -12.85 15.14
N ALA A 101 -39.58 -13.49 14.95
CA ALA A 101 -39.36 -14.88 15.35
C ALA A 101 -39.22 -15.05 16.87
N GLY A 102 -38.71 -14.03 17.57
CA GLY A 102 -38.59 -14.02 19.03
C GLY A 102 -37.42 -14.87 19.55
N SER A 103 -37.61 -15.52 20.71
CA SER A 103 -36.54 -16.18 21.47
C SER A 103 -36.91 -17.58 22.02
N GLY A 104 -37.98 -18.17 21.52
CA GLY A 104 -38.46 -19.51 21.90
C GLY A 104 -39.07 -20.25 20.71
N SER A 105 -40.15 -21.00 20.94
CA SER A 105 -40.84 -21.74 19.88
C SER A 105 -41.44 -20.80 18.84
N LEU A 106 -41.26 -21.10 17.55
CA LEU A 106 -41.86 -20.35 16.46
C LEU A 106 -43.39 -20.39 16.49
N ARG A 107 -43.99 -21.43 17.10
CA ARG A 107 -45.44 -21.51 17.30
C ARG A 107 -46.00 -20.43 18.24
N GLU A 108 -45.17 -19.96 19.16
CA GLU A 108 -45.46 -18.91 20.16
C GLU A 108 -44.91 -17.54 19.74
N SER A 109 -44.17 -17.47 18.63
CA SER A 109 -43.51 -16.24 18.15
C SER A 109 -44.49 -15.10 17.86
N PRO A 110 -44.06 -13.82 17.95
CA PRO A 110 -44.84 -12.69 17.48
C PRO A 110 -45.32 -12.82 16.03
N LEU A 111 -44.58 -13.51 15.17
CA LEU A 111 -44.96 -13.80 13.78
C LEU A 111 -46.26 -14.63 13.71
N VAL A 112 -46.40 -15.67 14.54
CA VAL A 112 -47.63 -16.48 14.61
C VAL A 112 -48.69 -15.82 15.48
N ALA A 113 -48.34 -15.41 16.71
CA ALA A 113 -49.28 -14.88 17.68
C ALA A 113 -49.90 -13.54 17.25
N VAL A 114 -49.13 -12.64 16.63
CA VAL A 114 -49.56 -11.29 16.24
C VAL A 114 -49.81 -11.18 14.74
N ALA A 115 -48.80 -11.46 13.90
CA ALA A 115 -48.91 -11.20 12.45
C ALA A 115 -49.84 -12.19 11.70
N LEU A 116 -50.04 -13.38 12.26
CA LEU A 116 -51.01 -14.39 11.78
C LEU A 116 -52.27 -14.50 12.66
N GLY A 117 -52.41 -13.68 13.71
CA GLY A 117 -53.56 -13.75 14.62
C GLY A 117 -53.72 -15.12 15.31
N ASN A 118 -52.61 -15.78 15.64
CA ASN A 118 -52.51 -17.14 16.18
C ASN A 118 -52.98 -18.28 15.24
N SER A 119 -53.23 -17.98 13.96
CA SER A 119 -53.51 -18.99 12.93
C SER A 119 -52.24 -19.58 12.33
N THR A 120 -52.29 -20.85 11.92
CA THR A 120 -51.24 -21.49 11.10
C THR A 120 -51.76 -21.92 9.72
N GLN A 121 -52.97 -21.51 9.32
CA GLN A 121 -53.53 -21.91 8.02
C GLN A 121 -52.70 -21.34 6.85
N PRO A 122 -52.47 -22.12 5.77
CA PRO A 122 -51.86 -21.62 4.53
C PRO A 122 -52.56 -20.37 4.01
N ARG A 123 -51.77 -19.32 3.79
CA ARG A 123 -52.20 -18.06 3.17
C ARG A 123 -51.78 -18.04 1.70
N ASN A 124 -52.40 -17.16 0.92
CA ASN A 124 -52.07 -16.93 -0.50
C ASN A 124 -51.19 -15.70 -0.75
N ASP A 125 -50.85 -14.93 0.29
CA ASP A 125 -50.02 -13.72 0.24
C ASP A 125 -48.65 -13.87 0.92
N THR A 126 -47.82 -12.83 0.84
CA THR A 126 -46.52 -12.70 1.53
C THR A 126 -46.67 -11.77 2.72
N ILE A 127 -45.97 -12.05 3.83
CA ILE A 127 -45.90 -11.16 4.98
C ILE A 127 -44.63 -10.31 4.88
N TYR A 128 -44.80 -9.00 4.71
CA TYR A 128 -43.73 -8.02 4.66
C TYR A 128 -43.58 -7.35 6.04
N LEU A 129 -42.41 -7.47 6.65
CA LEU A 129 -42.11 -6.99 8.00
C LEU A 129 -41.33 -5.66 7.95
N SER A 130 -41.71 -4.68 8.76
CA SER A 130 -41.06 -3.37 8.79
C SER A 130 -40.93 -2.83 10.21
N ALA A 131 -40.17 -1.74 10.37
CA ALA A 131 -40.05 -1.03 11.65
C ALA A 131 -41.38 -0.41 12.15
N THR A 132 -42.44 -0.37 11.32
CA THR A 132 -43.77 0.14 11.69
C THR A 132 -44.80 -0.97 11.92
N GLY A 133 -44.49 -2.24 11.64
CA GLY A 133 -45.42 -3.35 11.82
C GLY A 133 -45.19 -4.50 10.83
N PHE A 134 -46.30 -5.09 10.37
CA PHE A 134 -46.35 -6.08 9.30
C PHE A 134 -47.47 -5.69 8.32
N THR A 135 -47.32 -6.04 7.05
CA THR A 135 -48.34 -5.80 6.02
C THR A 135 -48.31 -6.90 4.95
N SER A 136 -49.39 -7.00 4.17
CA SER A 136 -49.47 -7.81 2.94
C SER A 136 -49.08 -7.00 1.68
N GLU A 137 -48.86 -5.69 1.82
CA GLU A 137 -48.37 -4.81 0.75
C GLU A 137 -46.85 -4.90 0.62
N SER A 138 -46.33 -4.88 -0.61
CA SER A 138 -44.90 -5.04 -0.88
C SER A 138 -44.05 -3.90 -0.31
N CYS A 139 -42.86 -4.25 0.21
CA CYS A 139 -41.82 -3.28 0.57
C CYS A 139 -41.51 -2.29 -0.57
N VAL A 140 -41.07 -1.07 -0.23
CA VAL A 140 -40.65 -0.05 -1.21
C VAL A 140 -39.28 -0.44 -1.79
N LEU A 141 -39.31 -1.26 -2.84
CA LEU A 141 -38.14 -1.82 -3.53
C LEU A 141 -38.05 -1.29 -4.97
N SER A 142 -36.91 -1.53 -5.62
CA SER A 142 -36.63 -1.13 -7.00
C SER A 142 -35.88 -2.22 -7.76
N GLY A 143 -35.90 -2.16 -9.09
CA GLY A 143 -35.18 -3.09 -9.96
C GLY A 143 -35.64 -4.54 -9.75
N ALA A 144 -34.71 -5.49 -9.84
CA ALA A 144 -35.00 -6.91 -9.69
C ALA A 144 -35.62 -7.30 -8.31
N GLN A 145 -35.34 -6.54 -7.25
CA GLN A 145 -35.76 -6.88 -5.88
C GLN A 145 -37.28 -6.93 -5.71
N VAL A 146 -38.03 -6.15 -6.51
CA VAL A 146 -39.51 -6.16 -6.54
C VAL A 146 -40.03 -7.54 -6.95
N ILE A 147 -39.38 -8.19 -7.93
CA ILE A 147 -39.78 -9.51 -8.44
C ILE A 147 -39.26 -10.61 -7.51
N ILE A 148 -38.02 -10.51 -7.05
CA ILE A 148 -37.41 -11.49 -6.11
C ILE A 148 -38.20 -11.57 -4.79
N SER A 149 -38.75 -10.45 -4.32
CA SER A 149 -39.58 -10.39 -3.11
C SER A 149 -41.07 -10.67 -3.35
N SER A 150 -41.47 -10.96 -4.60
CA SER A 150 -42.88 -11.16 -4.95
C SER A 150 -43.42 -12.50 -4.45
N ASN A 151 -44.70 -12.53 -4.10
CA ASN A 151 -45.40 -13.74 -3.65
C ASN A 151 -45.36 -14.89 -4.68
N GLU A 152 -45.35 -14.57 -5.98
CA GLU A 152 -45.25 -15.54 -7.06
C GLU A 152 -43.86 -16.19 -7.12
N PHE A 153 -42.79 -15.39 -7.19
CA PHE A 153 -41.41 -15.88 -7.23
C PHE A 153 -41.03 -16.64 -5.95
N LEU A 154 -41.41 -16.12 -4.79
CA LEU A 154 -41.14 -16.76 -3.50
C LEU A 154 -41.81 -18.16 -3.43
N ARG A 155 -43.03 -18.30 -3.93
CA ARG A 155 -43.75 -19.58 -3.93
C ARG A 155 -43.22 -20.56 -4.96
N SER A 156 -42.87 -20.12 -6.17
CA SER A 156 -42.28 -21.02 -7.17
C SER A 156 -40.92 -21.57 -6.72
N VAL A 157 -40.06 -20.73 -6.11
CA VAL A 157 -38.81 -21.18 -5.48
C VAL A 157 -39.05 -22.14 -4.31
N PHE A 158 -40.05 -21.88 -3.45
CA PHE A 158 -40.41 -22.83 -2.39
C PHE A 158 -40.83 -24.20 -2.94
N THR A 159 -41.70 -24.23 -3.95
CA THR A 159 -42.19 -25.47 -4.57
C THR A 159 -41.04 -26.30 -5.15
N GLU A 160 -40.18 -25.71 -5.99
CA GLU A 160 -39.04 -26.44 -6.59
C GLU A 160 -38.03 -26.91 -5.54
N ILE A 161 -37.82 -26.16 -4.46
CA ILE A 161 -36.96 -26.63 -3.35
C ILE A 161 -37.56 -27.85 -2.67
N VAL A 162 -38.88 -27.89 -2.44
CA VAL A 162 -39.55 -29.06 -1.84
C VAL A 162 -39.52 -30.25 -2.80
N GLU A 163 -39.99 -30.07 -4.04
CA GLU A 163 -40.09 -31.14 -5.03
C GLU A 163 -38.70 -31.69 -5.40
N GLY A 164 -37.78 -30.82 -5.83
CA GLY A 164 -36.43 -31.16 -6.30
C GLY A 164 -35.46 -31.67 -5.23
N THR A 165 -35.76 -31.54 -3.92
CA THR A 165 -34.86 -32.02 -2.85
C THR A 165 -35.47 -33.04 -1.88
N SER A 166 -36.78 -33.29 -1.95
CA SER A 166 -37.52 -34.24 -1.09
C SER A 166 -36.91 -35.65 -0.98
N TYR A 167 -36.27 -36.15 -2.05
CA TYR A 167 -35.61 -37.48 -2.06
C TYR A 167 -34.48 -37.61 -1.03
N HIS A 168 -33.87 -36.50 -0.60
CA HIS A 168 -32.85 -36.48 0.45
C HIS A 168 -33.33 -35.73 1.70
N LEU A 169 -34.00 -34.59 1.52
CA LEU A 169 -34.52 -33.75 2.60
C LEU A 169 -35.96 -34.15 2.93
N GLN A 170 -36.16 -35.39 3.40
CA GLN A 170 -37.48 -35.98 3.69
C GLN A 170 -38.37 -35.11 4.59
N GLN A 171 -37.77 -34.37 5.54
CA GLN A 171 -38.48 -33.37 6.36
C GLN A 171 -39.25 -32.30 5.57
N LEU A 172 -38.93 -32.10 4.28
CA LEU A 172 -39.62 -31.16 3.38
C LEU A 172 -40.84 -31.77 2.70
N SER A 173 -40.97 -33.11 2.58
CA SER A 173 -42.19 -33.72 2.02
C SER A 173 -43.40 -33.54 2.93
N ASP A 174 -43.17 -33.49 4.24
CA ASP A 174 -44.23 -33.52 5.26
C ASP A 174 -44.67 -32.13 5.73
N VAL A 175 -44.09 -31.06 5.19
CA VAL A 175 -44.48 -29.67 5.50
C VAL A 175 -45.33 -29.04 4.40
N GLU A 176 -46.10 -28.02 4.79
CA GLU A 176 -46.79 -27.08 3.90
C GLU A 176 -46.47 -25.63 4.27
N LEU A 177 -46.56 -24.74 3.28
CA LEU A 177 -46.25 -23.31 3.42
C LEU A 177 -47.40 -22.56 4.09
N ILE A 178 -47.11 -21.88 5.21
CA ILE A 178 -48.05 -20.91 5.82
C ILE A 178 -47.99 -19.61 5.01
N ALA A 179 -46.79 -18.99 4.94
CA ALA A 179 -46.54 -17.79 4.15
C ALA A 179 -45.04 -17.58 3.90
N PRO A 180 -44.64 -17.01 2.75
CA PRO A 180 -43.34 -16.36 2.59
C PRO A 180 -43.25 -15.11 3.49
N ILE A 181 -42.06 -14.84 4.02
CA ILE A 181 -41.76 -13.71 4.90
C ILE A 181 -40.64 -12.87 4.28
N VAL A 182 -40.79 -11.54 4.27
CA VAL A 182 -39.80 -10.59 3.71
C VAL A 182 -39.46 -9.51 4.73
N ASP A 183 -38.17 -9.19 4.89
CA ASP A 183 -37.70 -8.09 5.74
C ASP A 183 -37.58 -6.78 4.92
N CYS A 184 -38.48 -5.82 5.14
CA CYS A 184 -38.41 -4.52 4.45
C CYS A 184 -37.27 -3.61 4.96
N THR A 185 -36.52 -3.99 6.00
CA THR A 185 -35.30 -3.26 6.39
C THR A 185 -34.07 -3.75 5.62
N TYR A 186 -34.16 -4.88 4.93
CA TYR A 186 -33.16 -5.28 3.92
C TYR A 186 -33.33 -4.44 2.64
N VAL A 187 -32.61 -3.33 2.56
CA VAL A 187 -32.56 -2.47 1.37
C VAL A 187 -31.22 -2.66 0.65
N ASN A 188 -31.19 -3.57 -0.32
CA ASN A 188 -30.05 -3.66 -1.23
C ASN A 188 -30.21 -2.60 -2.34
N THR A 189 -29.50 -1.48 -2.20
CA THR A 189 -29.67 -0.28 -3.02
C THR A 189 -29.01 -0.41 -4.40
N GLY A 190 -29.64 -1.15 -5.31
CA GLY A 190 -29.27 -1.21 -6.72
C GLY A 190 -29.38 -2.62 -7.32
N ASP A 191 -29.31 -2.71 -8.65
CA ASP A 191 -29.43 -3.99 -9.37
C ASP A 191 -28.27 -4.95 -9.11
N SER A 192 -27.14 -4.50 -8.54
CA SER A 192 -26.07 -5.39 -8.05
C SER A 192 -26.56 -6.36 -6.96
N GLY A 193 -27.59 -5.99 -6.20
CA GLY A 193 -28.24 -6.89 -5.26
C GLY A 193 -28.98 -8.07 -5.90
N ALA A 194 -29.26 -8.03 -7.21
CA ALA A 194 -30.05 -9.03 -7.91
C ALA A 194 -29.38 -10.40 -8.03
N ALA A 195 -28.10 -10.54 -7.68
CA ALA A 195 -27.38 -11.81 -7.74
C ALA A 195 -27.51 -12.67 -6.47
N GLY A 196 -28.07 -12.14 -5.38
CA GLY A 196 -28.22 -12.87 -4.11
C GLY A 196 -29.55 -12.57 -3.41
N ALA A 197 -30.14 -13.59 -2.81
CA ALA A 197 -31.40 -13.50 -2.09
C ALA A 197 -31.38 -14.35 -0.81
N ARG A 198 -31.95 -13.83 0.28
CA ARG A 198 -32.22 -14.59 1.50
C ARG A 198 -33.73 -14.70 1.66
N LEU A 199 -34.24 -15.90 1.42
CA LEU A 199 -35.66 -16.21 1.43
C LEU A 199 -36.03 -16.83 2.77
N VAL A 200 -37.17 -16.43 3.33
CA VAL A 200 -37.68 -16.96 4.59
C VAL A 200 -39.10 -17.46 4.37
N PHE A 201 -39.35 -18.70 4.75
CA PHE A 201 -40.64 -19.35 4.61
C PHE A 201 -41.10 -19.86 5.97
N LEU A 202 -42.30 -19.47 6.40
CA LEU A 202 -42.91 -20.06 7.58
C LEU A 202 -43.73 -21.27 7.14
N VAL A 203 -43.45 -22.43 7.71
CA VAL A 203 -44.06 -23.73 7.34
C VAL A 203 -44.65 -24.42 8.57
N ARG A 204 -45.52 -25.41 8.35
CA ARG A 204 -45.98 -26.34 9.39
C ARG A 204 -45.99 -27.78 8.87
N GLN A 205 -45.99 -28.75 9.78
CA GLN A 205 -46.22 -30.14 9.40
C GLN A 205 -47.68 -30.39 9.01
N LYS A 206 -47.89 -31.14 7.91
CA LYS A 206 -49.22 -31.58 7.43
C LYS A 206 -49.94 -32.49 8.44
N ALA A 207 -49.18 -33.22 9.25
CA ALA A 207 -49.72 -34.12 10.28
C ALA A 207 -50.03 -33.41 11.62
N ASN A 208 -49.40 -32.26 11.90
CA ASN A 208 -49.62 -31.50 13.13
C ASN A 208 -49.42 -30.00 12.87
N HIS A 209 -50.53 -29.28 12.79
CA HIS A 209 -50.57 -27.86 12.44
C HIS A 209 -49.97 -26.91 13.49
N ASP A 210 -49.69 -27.38 14.72
CA ASP A 210 -49.00 -26.60 15.75
C ASP A 210 -47.48 -26.78 15.72
N LEU A 211 -46.95 -27.77 14.97
CA LEU A 211 -45.51 -27.89 14.69
C LEU A 211 -45.13 -26.95 13.54
N VAL A 212 -44.98 -25.67 13.90
CA VAL A 212 -44.50 -24.59 13.04
C VAL A 212 -42.97 -24.60 12.99
N SER A 213 -42.40 -24.35 11.82
CA SER A 213 -40.95 -24.22 11.61
C SER A 213 -40.64 -23.08 10.64
N MET A 214 -39.43 -22.55 10.70
CA MET A 214 -38.95 -21.56 9.74
C MET A 214 -37.90 -22.21 8.85
N LEU A 215 -38.14 -22.14 7.54
CA LEU A 215 -37.23 -22.59 6.50
C LEU A 215 -36.52 -21.36 5.92
N ILE A 216 -35.20 -21.32 6.05
CA ILE A 216 -34.36 -20.22 5.57
C ILE A 216 -33.50 -20.73 4.43
N VAL A 217 -33.52 -19.99 3.32
CA VAL A 217 -32.72 -20.27 2.13
C VAL A 217 -31.90 -19.03 1.81
N SER A 218 -30.60 -19.07 2.11
CA SER A 218 -29.65 -18.07 1.61
C SER A 218 -29.09 -18.58 0.29
N MET A 219 -29.25 -17.84 -0.81
CA MET A 219 -28.83 -18.28 -2.14
C MET A 219 -28.20 -17.16 -2.96
N SER A 220 -27.30 -17.50 -3.87
CA SER A 220 -26.80 -16.58 -4.89
C SER A 220 -26.43 -17.28 -6.19
N ASN A 221 -26.42 -16.49 -7.26
CA ASN A 221 -26.07 -16.93 -8.60
C ASN A 221 -24.57 -16.82 -8.81
N GLN A 222 -23.91 -17.97 -8.74
CA GLN A 222 -22.47 -18.13 -8.73
C GLN A 222 -21.99 -18.74 -10.05
N GLN A 223 -20.71 -18.56 -10.37
CA GLN A 223 -20.07 -19.40 -11.37
C GLN A 223 -19.69 -20.74 -10.73
N TYR A 224 -19.95 -21.85 -11.42
CA TYR A 224 -19.51 -23.18 -11.02
C TYR A 224 -18.53 -23.77 -12.03
N SER A 225 -17.76 -24.76 -11.57
CA SER A 225 -16.97 -25.67 -12.41
C SER A 225 -17.10 -27.11 -11.93
N ILE A 226 -17.09 -28.07 -12.85
CA ILE A 226 -16.95 -29.50 -12.57
C ILE A 226 -15.67 -29.96 -13.30
N PRO A 227 -14.49 -29.87 -12.65
CA PRO A 227 -13.19 -30.03 -13.32
C PRO A 227 -13.02 -31.38 -14.03
N ALA A 228 -13.62 -32.44 -13.49
CA ALA A 228 -13.58 -33.79 -14.06
C ALA A 228 -14.33 -33.92 -15.41
N GLN A 229 -15.11 -32.91 -15.81
CA GLN A 229 -15.91 -32.90 -17.05
C GLN A 229 -15.62 -31.67 -17.92
N ALA A 230 -14.66 -30.82 -17.51
CA ALA A 230 -14.38 -29.50 -18.11
C ALA A 230 -15.62 -28.57 -18.23
N GLU A 231 -16.67 -28.87 -17.46
CA GLU A 231 -17.96 -28.20 -17.47
C GLU A 231 -17.89 -26.94 -16.58
N THR A 232 -18.36 -25.80 -17.08
CA THR A 232 -18.46 -24.54 -16.34
C THR A 232 -19.70 -23.77 -16.77
N GLY A 233 -20.30 -23.01 -15.84
CA GLY A 233 -21.48 -22.22 -16.15
C GLY A 233 -21.99 -21.43 -14.93
N PRO A 234 -23.18 -20.82 -15.03
CA PRO A 234 -23.88 -20.25 -13.88
C PRO A 234 -24.67 -21.33 -13.12
N ALA A 235 -24.86 -21.11 -11.82
CA ALA A 235 -25.79 -21.88 -10.99
C ALA A 235 -26.35 -21.02 -9.86
N ALA A 236 -27.62 -21.23 -9.48
CA ALA A 236 -28.09 -20.84 -8.15
C ALA A 236 -27.52 -21.83 -7.13
N VAL A 237 -26.75 -21.32 -6.18
CA VAL A 237 -26.16 -22.07 -5.07
C VAL A 237 -26.79 -21.57 -3.78
N GLY A 238 -27.38 -22.48 -2.99
CA GLY A 238 -28.11 -22.13 -1.78
C GLY A 238 -27.76 -23.00 -0.57
N THR A 239 -27.87 -22.41 0.61
CA THR A 239 -27.82 -23.11 1.90
C THR A 239 -29.20 -23.07 2.54
N LEU A 240 -29.72 -24.24 2.87
CA LEU A 240 -31.05 -24.49 3.41
C LEU A 240 -30.96 -24.94 4.88
N GLN A 241 -31.64 -24.20 5.75
CA GLN A 241 -31.72 -24.43 7.19
C GLN A 241 -33.18 -24.45 7.64
N ILE A 242 -33.53 -25.34 8.57
CA ILE A 242 -34.87 -25.43 9.15
C ILE A 242 -34.78 -25.71 10.65
N PHE A 243 -35.62 -25.05 11.44
CA PHE A 243 -35.72 -25.17 12.89
C PHE A 243 -37.13 -24.80 13.36
N SER A 244 -37.49 -25.21 14.57
CA SER A 244 -38.79 -25.02 15.21
C SER A 244 -38.75 -24.07 16.42
N ASP A 245 -37.60 -23.97 17.08
CA ASP A 245 -37.39 -23.17 18.28
C ASP A 245 -36.05 -22.41 18.20
N MET A 246 -36.06 -21.13 18.56
CA MET A 246 -34.89 -20.25 18.52
C MET A 246 -33.76 -20.67 19.47
N ARG A 247 -34.03 -21.61 20.39
CA ARG A 247 -33.10 -22.15 21.39
C ARG A 247 -32.40 -23.44 20.94
N GLU A 248 -32.67 -23.95 19.74
CA GLU A 248 -31.99 -25.13 19.18
C GLU A 248 -30.48 -24.91 18.99
N THR A 249 -29.69 -25.98 19.13
CA THR A 249 -28.22 -25.94 19.01
C THR A 249 -27.73 -27.04 18.08
N GLY A 250 -26.79 -26.72 17.17
CA GLY A 250 -26.29 -27.69 16.18
C GLY A 250 -27.13 -27.73 14.91
N LEU A 251 -27.62 -26.57 14.46
CA LEU A 251 -28.46 -26.40 13.29
C LEU A 251 -27.81 -27.02 12.03
N LYS A 252 -28.48 -28.01 11.42
CA LYS A 252 -27.98 -28.67 10.21
C LYS A 252 -28.19 -27.78 8.99
N THR A 253 -27.10 -27.32 8.40
CA THR A 253 -27.09 -26.71 7.06
C THR A 253 -27.09 -27.78 5.98
N ASN A 254 -27.96 -27.66 4.99
CA ASN A 254 -28.02 -28.51 3.80
C ASN A 254 -27.69 -27.65 2.57
N PHE A 255 -27.02 -28.19 1.56
CA PHE A 255 -26.75 -27.45 0.34
C PHE A 255 -27.74 -27.83 -0.76
N ILE A 256 -28.15 -26.83 -1.53
CA ILE A 256 -28.98 -26.99 -2.73
C ILE A 256 -28.31 -26.27 -3.90
N VAL A 257 -28.33 -26.85 -5.09
CA VAL A 257 -27.79 -26.21 -6.29
C VAL A 257 -28.71 -26.47 -7.48
N SER A 258 -29.00 -25.42 -8.24
CA SER A 258 -29.57 -25.48 -9.58
C SER A 258 -28.51 -25.02 -10.58
N ILE A 259 -27.95 -25.98 -11.33
CA ILE A 259 -27.10 -25.69 -12.50
C ILE A 259 -27.96 -24.98 -13.57
N GLY A 260 -27.35 -24.16 -14.43
CA GLY A 260 -28.00 -23.49 -15.56
C GLY A 260 -28.68 -22.16 -15.19
N TYR A 261 -29.33 -22.08 -14.03
CA TYR A 261 -29.92 -20.85 -13.52
C TYR A 261 -28.87 -19.74 -13.32
N PRO A 262 -29.12 -18.47 -13.74
CA PRO A 262 -30.39 -17.89 -14.20
C PRO A 262 -30.61 -17.91 -15.73
N MET A 263 -29.81 -18.66 -16.49
CA MET A 263 -29.98 -18.80 -17.95
C MET A 263 -30.98 -19.90 -18.33
N GLU A 264 -31.25 -20.81 -17.41
CA GLU A 264 -32.29 -21.84 -17.46
C GLU A 264 -33.21 -21.68 -16.23
N PRO A 265 -34.47 -22.18 -16.26
CA PRO A 265 -35.32 -22.24 -15.07
C PRO A 265 -34.62 -22.97 -13.91
N PHE A 266 -34.92 -22.58 -12.68
CA PHE A 266 -34.32 -23.23 -11.51
C PHE A 266 -34.87 -24.66 -11.36
N ALA A 267 -33.96 -25.61 -11.12
CA ALA A 267 -34.21 -27.02 -10.90
C ALA A 267 -33.28 -27.49 -9.76
N PHE A 268 -33.75 -27.42 -8.52
CA PHE A 268 -32.88 -27.55 -7.34
C PHE A 268 -32.58 -29.02 -7.01
N ARG A 269 -31.31 -29.35 -6.77
CA ARG A 269 -30.87 -30.67 -6.30
C ARG A 269 -30.12 -30.55 -4.97
N ALA A 270 -30.15 -31.60 -4.16
CA ALA A 270 -29.44 -31.66 -2.89
C ALA A 270 -27.94 -31.94 -3.08
N TYR A 271 -27.09 -31.30 -2.26
CA TYR A 271 -25.63 -31.44 -2.30
C TYR A 271 -25.04 -31.67 -0.89
N GLU A 272 -23.97 -32.46 -0.84
CA GLU A 272 -23.07 -32.66 0.28
C GLU A 272 -21.97 -31.57 0.26
N TYR A 273 -21.70 -30.93 1.40
CA TYR A 273 -20.50 -30.11 1.57
C TYR A 273 -19.29 -31.01 1.85
N VAL A 274 -18.27 -30.95 0.99
CA VAL A 274 -17.06 -31.78 1.12
C VAL A 274 -15.98 -31.03 1.90
N ASN A 275 -15.57 -29.85 1.43
CA ASN A 275 -14.62 -28.94 2.08
C ASN A 275 -14.57 -27.58 1.35
N GLN A 276 -13.71 -26.68 1.83
CA GLN A 276 -13.31 -25.46 1.12
C GLN A 276 -12.03 -25.72 0.29
N SER A 277 -11.90 -25.09 -0.88
CA SER A 277 -10.68 -25.11 -1.69
C SER A 277 -9.61 -24.15 -1.16
N VAL A 278 -8.37 -24.29 -1.63
CA VAL A 278 -7.26 -23.38 -1.26
C VAL A 278 -7.53 -21.94 -1.72
N ASP A 279 -8.21 -21.79 -2.86
CA ASP A 279 -8.67 -20.50 -3.40
C ASP A 279 -9.95 -19.99 -2.69
N GLY A 280 -10.39 -20.64 -1.60
CA GLY A 280 -11.50 -20.22 -0.74
C GLY A 280 -12.90 -20.61 -1.19
N GLN A 281 -13.03 -21.39 -2.27
CA GLN A 281 -14.32 -21.78 -2.86
C GLN A 281 -14.95 -22.97 -2.15
N TRP A 282 -16.24 -23.22 -2.32
CA TRP A 282 -16.88 -24.44 -1.85
C TRP A 282 -16.70 -25.60 -2.84
N ASN A 283 -16.35 -26.77 -2.30
CA ASN A 283 -16.41 -28.04 -3.02
C ASN A 283 -17.66 -28.80 -2.54
N LEU A 284 -18.66 -28.91 -3.42
CA LEU A 284 -19.97 -29.52 -3.17
C LEU A 284 -20.12 -30.77 -4.05
N ARG A 285 -20.63 -31.88 -3.50
CA ARG A 285 -20.93 -33.10 -4.27
C ARG A 285 -22.44 -33.26 -4.41
N ASN A 286 -22.97 -33.50 -5.62
CA ASN A 286 -24.41 -33.77 -5.76
C ASN A 286 -24.78 -35.06 -5.05
N ILE A 287 -26.01 -35.13 -4.56
CA ILE A 287 -26.61 -36.34 -4.01
C ILE A 287 -27.50 -36.92 -5.12
N PRO A 288 -27.15 -38.06 -5.75
CA PRO A 288 -27.93 -38.62 -6.85
C PRO A 288 -29.36 -38.94 -6.45
N ALA A 289 -30.34 -38.46 -7.24
CA ALA A 289 -31.75 -38.81 -7.07
C ALA A 289 -32.08 -40.25 -7.53
N SER A 290 -31.16 -40.90 -8.24
CA SER A 290 -31.27 -42.28 -8.72
C SER A 290 -29.91 -42.99 -8.66
N THR A 291 -29.92 -44.32 -8.51
CA THR A 291 -28.69 -45.14 -8.47
C THR A 291 -27.92 -45.19 -9.80
N SER A 292 -28.49 -44.65 -10.87
CA SER A 292 -27.87 -44.50 -12.19
C SER A 292 -27.13 -43.19 -12.41
N GLU A 293 -27.36 -42.17 -11.55
CA GLU A 293 -26.63 -40.90 -11.62
C GLU A 293 -25.35 -40.97 -10.78
N LEU A 294 -24.21 -40.60 -11.37
CA LEU A 294 -22.92 -40.60 -10.68
C LEU A 294 -22.70 -39.30 -9.89
N PRO A 295 -22.10 -39.36 -8.69
CA PRO A 295 -21.68 -38.16 -7.98
C PRO A 295 -20.61 -37.35 -8.75
N LYS A 296 -20.97 -36.13 -9.15
CA LYS A 296 -20.08 -35.06 -9.64
C LYS A 296 -19.58 -34.21 -8.46
N LEU A 297 -18.34 -33.71 -8.54
CA LEU A 297 -17.82 -32.67 -7.64
C LEU A 297 -17.88 -31.31 -8.32
N LEU A 298 -18.63 -30.39 -7.73
CA LEU A 298 -18.86 -29.02 -8.18
C LEU A 298 -18.07 -28.06 -7.30
N VAL A 299 -17.30 -27.17 -7.93
CA VAL A 299 -16.52 -26.10 -7.28
C VAL A 299 -17.22 -24.78 -7.56
N THR A 300 -17.55 -23.99 -6.54
CA THR A 300 -18.27 -22.73 -6.72
C THR A 300 -18.03 -21.71 -5.60
N SER A 301 -18.22 -20.44 -5.92
CA SER A 301 -18.14 -19.30 -5.01
C SER A 301 -18.81 -18.10 -5.66
N LEU A 302 -19.29 -17.14 -4.89
CA LEU A 302 -19.58 -15.80 -5.41
C LEU A 302 -18.26 -15.14 -5.80
N ARG A 303 -18.05 -14.83 -7.08
CA ARG A 303 -16.75 -14.30 -7.56
C ARG A 303 -16.91 -12.82 -7.85
N GLU A 304 -16.16 -11.99 -7.14
CA GLU A 304 -16.13 -10.55 -7.36
C GLU A 304 -14.72 -10.08 -7.69
N GLY A 305 -14.57 -9.34 -8.77
CA GLY A 305 -13.33 -8.67 -9.08
C GLY A 305 -13.11 -8.48 -10.58
N LEU A 306 -11.84 -8.28 -10.90
CA LEU A 306 -11.42 -7.69 -12.15
C LEU A 306 -10.33 -8.54 -12.79
N TYR A 307 -10.29 -8.52 -14.12
CA TYR A 307 -9.18 -9.05 -14.90
C TYR A 307 -8.87 -8.13 -16.08
N LEU A 308 -7.64 -8.21 -16.62
CA LEU A 308 -7.28 -7.41 -17.79
C LEU A 308 -7.67 -8.10 -19.11
N LYS A 309 -7.22 -9.35 -19.30
CA LYS A 309 -7.47 -10.15 -20.51
C LYS A 309 -8.13 -11.48 -20.21
N ALA A 310 -7.62 -12.21 -19.22
CA ALA A 310 -8.18 -13.45 -18.73
C ALA A 310 -8.02 -13.59 -17.20
N PRO A 311 -8.99 -14.20 -16.48
CA PRO A 311 -8.90 -14.53 -15.05
C PRO A 311 -7.75 -15.47 -14.64
N SER A 312 -7.06 -16.06 -15.63
CA SER A 312 -5.89 -16.93 -15.46
C SER A 312 -4.56 -16.19 -15.50
N GLU A 313 -4.49 -14.97 -16.04
CA GLU A 313 -3.24 -14.25 -16.29
C GLU A 313 -3.03 -13.05 -15.36
N GLN A 314 -3.98 -12.11 -15.38
CA GLN A 314 -3.90 -10.84 -14.66
C GLN A 314 -5.28 -10.54 -14.09
N ALA A 315 -5.45 -10.82 -12.79
CA ALA A 315 -6.74 -10.84 -12.12
C ALA A 315 -6.61 -10.56 -10.62
N ASN A 316 -7.59 -9.83 -10.08
CA ASN A 316 -7.76 -9.58 -8.65
C ASN A 316 -9.22 -9.87 -8.32
N VAL A 317 -9.46 -11.08 -7.80
CA VAL A 317 -10.81 -11.60 -7.56
C VAL A 317 -10.90 -12.11 -6.12
N ASN A 318 -11.87 -11.62 -5.35
CA ASN A 318 -12.28 -12.28 -4.12
C ASN A 318 -13.22 -13.42 -4.48
N ASN A 319 -12.87 -14.64 -4.11
CA ASN A 319 -13.80 -15.75 -4.05
C ASN A 319 -14.52 -15.67 -2.69
N MET A 320 -15.83 -15.45 -2.71
CA MET A 320 -16.64 -15.19 -1.54
C MET A 320 -17.62 -16.34 -1.30
N ILE A 321 -17.65 -16.80 -0.05
CA ILE A 321 -18.61 -17.76 0.49
C ILE A 321 -19.26 -17.14 1.72
N TRP A 322 -20.37 -17.69 2.23
CA TRP A 322 -20.91 -17.26 3.52
C TRP A 322 -20.63 -18.24 4.66
N TYR A 323 -20.61 -17.70 5.88
CA TYR A 323 -20.58 -18.48 7.10
C TYR A 323 -21.83 -19.36 7.22
N LEU A 324 -21.66 -20.55 7.79
CA LEU A 324 -22.73 -21.52 7.99
C LEU A 324 -23.14 -21.51 9.48
N PRO A 325 -24.19 -20.76 9.87
CA PRO A 325 -24.52 -20.58 11.28
C PRO A 325 -25.00 -21.88 11.94
N SER A 326 -24.63 -22.04 13.22
CA SER A 326 -24.86 -23.28 14.00
C SER A 326 -26.04 -23.19 14.97
N ILE A 327 -26.65 -22.00 15.07
CA ILE A 327 -27.80 -21.70 15.93
C ILE A 327 -28.85 -20.85 15.19
N PRO A 328 -30.16 -21.00 15.48
CA PRO A 328 -31.24 -20.29 14.80
C PRO A 328 -31.13 -18.76 14.80
N ILE A 329 -30.64 -18.17 15.89
CA ILE A 329 -30.58 -16.70 16.01
C ILE A 329 -29.60 -16.07 15.02
N GLU A 330 -28.46 -16.71 14.74
CA GLU A 330 -27.55 -16.32 13.65
C GLU A 330 -28.17 -16.61 12.28
N ALA A 331 -28.82 -17.78 12.14
CA ALA A 331 -29.48 -18.23 10.93
C ALA A 331 -30.64 -17.32 10.47
N ILE A 332 -31.33 -16.65 11.39
CA ILE A 332 -32.22 -15.54 11.01
C ILE A 332 -31.41 -14.28 10.76
N ALA A 333 -30.74 -13.77 11.80
CA ALA A 333 -30.38 -12.36 11.86
C ALA A 333 -29.26 -11.92 10.90
N VAL A 334 -28.38 -12.83 10.47
CA VAL A 334 -27.09 -12.47 9.85
C VAL A 334 -26.76 -13.30 8.61
N TRP A 335 -26.41 -12.63 7.51
CA TRP A 335 -25.73 -13.23 6.36
C TRP A 335 -24.32 -12.63 6.25
N HIS A 336 -23.33 -13.35 6.79
CA HIS A 336 -21.93 -12.91 6.85
C HIS A 336 -21.10 -13.61 5.77
N PHE A 337 -20.35 -12.83 4.98
CA PHE A 337 -19.51 -13.32 3.89
C PHE A 337 -18.02 -13.34 4.30
N ILE A 338 -17.32 -14.36 3.83
CA ILE A 338 -15.87 -14.54 4.00
C ILE A 338 -15.25 -14.45 2.61
N ALA A 339 -14.36 -13.47 2.41
CA ALA A 339 -13.71 -13.19 1.14
C ALA A 339 -12.27 -13.73 1.12
N THR A 340 -11.96 -14.62 0.18
CA THR A 340 -10.61 -15.16 -0.04
C THR A 340 -9.99 -14.53 -1.29
N PRO A 341 -8.88 -13.77 -1.18
CA PRO A 341 -8.28 -13.11 -2.34
C PRO A 341 -7.51 -14.09 -3.25
N SER A 342 -7.89 -14.13 -4.51
CA SER A 342 -7.16 -14.76 -5.61
C SER A 342 -6.54 -13.67 -6.50
N LEU A 343 -5.30 -13.29 -6.21
CA LEU A 343 -4.50 -12.40 -7.06
C LEU A 343 -3.62 -13.22 -8.01
N ARG A 344 -3.57 -12.81 -9.27
CA ARG A 344 -2.69 -13.33 -10.32
C ARG A 344 -2.14 -12.16 -11.12
N ASP A 345 -0.84 -12.10 -11.34
CA ASP A 345 -0.22 -11.21 -12.31
C ASP A 345 1.02 -11.88 -12.91
N THR A 346 0.86 -12.49 -14.09
CA THR A 346 1.96 -13.10 -14.85
C THR A 346 3.02 -12.11 -15.31
N TRP A 347 2.75 -10.80 -15.26
CA TRP A 347 3.67 -9.73 -15.63
C TRP A 347 4.37 -9.08 -14.43
N ALA A 348 4.07 -9.48 -13.20
CA ALA A 348 4.63 -8.86 -11.98
C ALA A 348 6.18 -8.86 -11.91
N TRP A 349 6.85 -9.68 -12.74
CA TRP A 349 8.30 -9.67 -12.91
C TRP A 349 8.87 -8.34 -13.43
N VAL A 350 8.09 -7.50 -14.13
CA VAL A 350 8.58 -6.21 -14.65
C VAL A 350 8.92 -5.22 -13.52
N HIS A 351 8.24 -5.33 -12.38
CA HIS A 351 8.57 -4.58 -11.16
C HIS A 351 9.91 -5.01 -10.54
N GLY A 352 10.52 -6.10 -11.04
CA GLY A 352 11.92 -6.47 -10.82
C GLY A 352 12.94 -5.39 -11.23
N VAL A 353 12.51 -4.32 -11.92
CA VAL A 353 13.27 -3.06 -12.08
C VAL A 353 13.82 -2.55 -10.73
N HIS A 354 13.10 -2.76 -9.63
CA HIS A 354 13.53 -2.39 -8.28
C HIS A 354 14.75 -3.16 -7.75
N ILE A 355 15.09 -4.32 -8.33
CA ILE A 355 16.36 -5.00 -8.01
C ILE A 355 17.52 -4.11 -8.44
N PHE A 356 17.50 -3.61 -9.68
CA PHE A 356 18.57 -2.78 -10.24
C PHE A 356 18.67 -1.42 -9.53
N ILE A 357 17.53 -0.80 -9.22
CA ILE A 357 17.47 0.46 -8.45
C ILE A 357 18.03 0.24 -7.03
N GLY A 358 17.49 -0.74 -6.28
CA GLY A 358 17.89 -1.03 -4.91
C GLY A 358 19.36 -1.43 -4.77
N VAL A 359 19.85 -2.29 -5.67
CA VAL A 359 21.28 -2.68 -5.70
C VAL A 359 22.17 -1.48 -6.04
N ARG A 360 21.81 -0.61 -7.01
CA ARG A 360 22.62 0.59 -7.31
C ARG A 360 22.77 1.48 -6.08
N VAL A 361 21.67 1.79 -5.38
CA VAL A 361 21.73 2.63 -4.18
C VAL A 361 22.54 1.98 -3.06
N LEU A 362 22.35 0.68 -2.82
CA LEU A 362 23.15 -0.08 -1.84
C LEU A 362 24.66 -0.01 -2.14
N MET A 363 25.04 -0.25 -3.39
CA MET A 363 26.43 -0.21 -3.85
C MET A 363 27.05 1.19 -3.70
N SER A 364 26.28 2.27 -3.85
CA SER A 364 26.73 3.63 -3.56
C SER A 364 26.86 3.92 -2.06
N LEU A 365 25.92 3.44 -1.23
CA LEU A 365 26.03 3.61 0.24
C LEU A 365 27.22 2.84 0.81
N LEU A 366 27.59 1.69 0.23
CA LEU A 366 28.81 0.97 0.59
C LEU A 366 30.08 1.80 0.30
N ILE A 367 30.15 2.49 -0.85
CA ILE A 367 31.23 3.43 -1.16
C ILE A 367 31.27 4.59 -0.16
N LEU A 368 30.11 5.18 0.18
CA LEU A 368 30.02 6.22 1.21
C LEU A 368 30.53 5.72 2.56
N CYS A 369 30.11 4.54 3.00
CA CYS A 369 30.54 3.95 4.27
C CYS A 369 32.05 3.70 4.30
N LEU A 370 32.66 3.22 3.20
CA LEU A 370 34.12 3.08 3.08
C LEU A 370 34.83 4.43 3.18
N ALA A 371 34.36 5.45 2.45
CA ALA A 371 34.95 6.79 2.47
C ALA A 371 34.82 7.49 3.84
N VAL A 372 33.70 7.29 4.55
CA VAL A 372 33.49 7.76 5.93
C VAL A 372 34.42 7.01 6.90
N TYR A 373 34.46 5.67 6.84
CA TYR A 373 35.32 4.85 7.70
C TYR A 373 36.79 5.23 7.58
N GLN A 374 37.31 5.40 6.36
CA GLN A 374 38.71 5.78 6.14
C GLN A 374 39.02 7.21 6.59
N ASN A 375 38.06 8.14 6.50
CA ASN A 375 38.20 9.48 7.09
C ASN A 375 38.20 9.43 8.62
N LEU A 376 37.34 8.63 9.25
CA LEU A 376 37.32 8.42 10.70
C LEU A 376 38.64 7.80 11.20
N ARG A 377 39.21 6.82 10.49
CA ARG A 377 40.57 6.30 10.78
C ARG A 377 41.65 7.39 10.67
N ALA A 378 41.51 8.31 9.72
CA ALA A 378 42.35 9.49 9.59
C ALA A 378 42.02 10.63 10.60
N ARG A 379 41.17 10.36 11.61
CA ARG A 379 40.68 11.32 12.62
C ARG A 379 39.96 12.55 12.05
N LYS A 380 39.35 12.41 10.87
CA LYS A 380 38.50 13.43 10.24
C LYS A 380 37.04 13.02 10.37
N LEU A 381 36.24 13.87 11.03
CA LEU A 381 34.78 13.69 11.07
C LEU A 381 34.18 14.27 9.78
N TRP A 382 33.78 13.38 8.87
CA TRP A 382 33.21 13.72 7.56
C TRP A 382 32.11 12.73 7.20
N VAL A 383 30.99 13.23 6.66
CA VAL A 383 29.87 12.43 6.14
C VAL A 383 29.32 13.14 4.90
N GLY A 384 29.45 12.51 3.74
CA GLY A 384 28.93 13.02 2.46
C GLY A 384 27.43 12.80 2.26
N ASP A 385 26.90 13.31 1.14
CA ASP A 385 25.49 13.16 0.76
C ASP A 385 25.18 11.70 0.30
N ALA A 386 24.20 11.06 0.93
CA ALA A 386 23.79 9.70 0.58
C ALA A 386 23.02 9.60 -0.76
N PHE A 387 22.54 10.71 -1.32
CA PHE A 387 21.72 10.74 -2.54
C PHE A 387 22.51 10.98 -3.84
N VAL A 388 23.85 11.07 -3.81
CA VAL A 388 24.66 11.45 -4.99
C VAL A 388 24.43 10.57 -6.24
N SER A 389 24.19 9.27 -6.06
CA SER A 389 23.90 8.32 -7.15
C SER A 389 22.41 8.16 -7.47
N LEU A 390 21.54 8.45 -6.51
CA LEU A 390 20.11 8.66 -6.77
C LEU A 390 19.94 9.88 -7.68
N SER A 391 20.63 10.98 -7.39
CA SER A 391 20.50 12.24 -8.14
C SER A 391 21.00 12.15 -9.59
N SER A 392 21.99 11.29 -9.89
CA SER A 392 22.48 11.05 -11.25
C SER A 392 21.59 10.12 -12.07
N SER A 393 20.73 9.31 -11.41
CA SER A 393 19.92 8.27 -12.06
C SER A 393 18.41 8.46 -11.95
N GLN A 394 17.92 9.35 -11.08
CA GLN A 394 16.50 9.57 -10.75
C GLN A 394 15.54 9.63 -11.95
N ILE A 395 15.88 10.35 -13.02
CA ILE A 395 15.02 10.45 -14.22
C ILE A 395 15.00 9.12 -14.97
N VAL A 396 16.15 8.45 -15.12
CA VAL A 396 16.25 7.13 -15.77
C VAL A 396 15.48 6.08 -14.98
N ASN A 397 15.58 6.10 -13.65
CA ASN A 397 14.85 5.18 -12.77
C ASN A 397 13.33 5.40 -12.85
N ALA A 398 12.88 6.67 -12.86
CA ALA A 398 11.46 7.00 -13.03
C ALA A 398 10.93 6.60 -14.42
N VAL A 399 11.71 6.80 -15.48
CA VAL A 399 11.36 6.33 -16.85
C VAL A 399 11.33 4.80 -16.91
N ALA A 400 12.24 4.10 -16.25
CA ALA A 400 12.25 2.64 -16.20
C ALA A 400 11.01 2.07 -15.46
N VAL A 401 10.56 2.72 -14.38
CA VAL A 401 9.29 2.41 -13.71
C VAL A 401 8.10 2.65 -14.66
N LEU A 402 8.05 3.78 -15.36
CA LEU A 402 6.97 4.07 -16.32
C LEU A 402 6.94 3.08 -17.50
N ILE A 403 8.10 2.58 -17.94
CA ILE A 403 8.20 1.49 -18.93
C ILE A 403 7.67 0.18 -18.33
N SER A 404 8.00 -0.14 -17.07
CA SER A 404 7.47 -1.34 -16.40
C SER A 404 5.94 -1.30 -16.28
N TRP A 405 5.35 -0.13 -15.99
CA TRP A 405 3.90 0.07 -16.00
C TRP A 405 3.29 -0.11 -17.40
N TYR A 406 3.94 0.41 -18.44
CA TYR A 406 3.49 0.21 -19.82
C TYR A 406 3.52 -1.27 -20.22
N MET A 407 4.57 -2.00 -19.83
CA MET A 407 4.69 -3.45 -20.05
C MET A 407 3.67 -4.25 -19.25
N ASN A 408 3.31 -3.81 -18.03
CA ASN A 408 2.22 -4.38 -17.23
C ASN A 408 0.82 -3.81 -17.63
N GLU A 409 0.70 -3.14 -18.78
CA GLU A 409 -0.52 -2.49 -19.29
C GLU A 409 -1.26 -1.56 -18.29
N PHE A 410 -0.54 -1.09 -17.27
CA PHE A 410 -0.98 -0.33 -16.09
C PHE A 410 -1.84 -1.12 -15.07
N TRP A 411 -1.79 -2.46 -15.08
CA TRP A 411 -2.54 -3.36 -14.19
C TRP A 411 -2.42 -3.00 -12.70
N GLY A 412 -1.21 -3.01 -12.11
CA GLY A 412 -1.03 -2.71 -10.68
C GLY A 412 -1.45 -1.28 -10.26
N LEU A 413 -1.36 -0.31 -11.18
CA LEU A 413 -1.89 1.04 -10.97
C LEU A 413 -3.42 1.04 -10.93
N HIS A 414 -4.05 0.26 -11.82
CA HIS A 414 -5.50 0.05 -11.81
C HIS A 414 -5.95 -0.64 -10.51
N GLU A 415 -5.31 -1.73 -10.08
CA GLU A 415 -5.59 -2.40 -8.79
C GLU A 415 -5.55 -1.41 -7.60
N PHE A 416 -4.50 -0.61 -7.51
CA PHE A 416 -4.33 0.40 -6.46
C PHE A 416 -5.45 1.46 -6.46
N CYS A 417 -5.86 1.91 -7.65
CA CYS A 417 -6.97 2.83 -7.82
C CYS A 417 -8.32 2.21 -7.44
N PHE A 418 -8.54 0.92 -7.73
CA PHE A 418 -9.76 0.21 -7.38
C PHE A 418 -9.86 -0.10 -5.88
N ASN A 419 -8.78 -0.52 -5.22
CA ASN A 419 -8.76 -0.65 -3.77
C ASN A 419 -9.01 0.71 -3.08
N THR A 420 -8.42 1.79 -3.62
CA THR A 420 -8.68 3.15 -3.15
C THR A 420 -10.16 3.54 -3.27
N SER A 421 -10.86 3.15 -4.33
CA SER A 421 -12.29 3.48 -4.51
C SER A 421 -13.23 2.62 -3.68
N TYR A 422 -12.97 1.33 -3.55
CA TYR A 422 -13.71 0.44 -2.63
C TYR A 422 -13.62 0.94 -1.19
N THR A 423 -12.39 1.25 -0.74
CA THR A 423 -12.13 1.80 0.60
C THR A 423 -12.82 3.16 0.80
N SER A 424 -12.97 4.00 -0.23
CA SER A 424 -13.67 5.29 -0.12
C SER A 424 -15.21 5.17 -0.18
N LEU A 425 -15.74 4.01 -0.53
CA LEU A 425 -17.18 3.69 -0.50
C LEU A 425 -17.61 2.93 0.76
N GLY A 426 -16.66 2.42 1.55
CA GLY A 426 -16.94 1.51 2.66
C GLY A 426 -17.24 0.07 2.22
N LEU A 427 -16.93 -0.28 0.97
CA LEU A 427 -16.99 -1.65 0.48
C LEU A 427 -15.80 -2.47 1.02
N PRO A 428 -15.90 -3.82 1.07
CA PRO A 428 -14.79 -4.69 1.45
C PRO A 428 -13.51 -4.35 0.64
N PRO A 429 -12.37 -4.07 1.29
CA PRO A 429 -11.17 -3.62 0.60
C PRO A 429 -10.60 -4.75 -0.27
N ARG A 430 -10.15 -4.41 -1.49
CA ARG A 430 -9.49 -5.39 -2.36
C ARG A 430 -8.05 -5.55 -1.89
N THR A 431 -7.57 -6.78 -1.76
CA THR A 431 -6.15 -7.02 -1.45
C THR A 431 -5.28 -6.48 -2.58
N THR A 432 -4.22 -5.74 -2.25
CA THR A 432 -3.24 -5.22 -3.23
C THR A 432 -1.84 -5.21 -2.64
N TYR A 433 -0.82 -5.50 -3.44
CA TYR A 433 0.59 -5.46 -3.02
C TYR A 433 1.12 -4.01 -2.93
N GLU A 434 0.76 -3.31 -1.84
CA GLU A 434 1.02 -1.86 -1.67
C GLU A 434 2.51 -1.49 -1.82
N ASP A 435 3.44 -2.33 -1.38
CA ASP A 435 4.89 -2.06 -1.46
C ASP A 435 5.41 -1.91 -2.91
N ILE A 436 4.80 -2.57 -3.89
CA ILE A 436 5.15 -2.41 -5.31
C ILE A 436 4.86 -0.98 -5.75
N MET A 437 3.59 -0.58 -5.60
CA MET A 437 3.12 0.76 -5.96
C MET A 437 3.82 1.85 -5.16
N ARG A 438 4.11 1.62 -3.87
CA ARG A 438 4.88 2.56 -3.04
C ARG A 438 6.29 2.80 -3.59
N ALA A 439 6.96 1.76 -4.10
CA ALA A 439 8.28 1.88 -4.68
C ALA A 439 8.26 2.60 -6.05
N ASP A 440 7.25 2.29 -6.88
CA ASP A 440 7.03 2.96 -8.16
C ASP A 440 6.75 4.46 -7.95
N PHE A 441 5.76 4.80 -7.11
CA PHE A 441 5.40 6.20 -6.83
C PHE A 441 6.54 6.97 -6.16
N LEU A 442 7.30 6.35 -5.25
CA LEU A 442 8.48 6.98 -4.65
C LEU A 442 9.52 7.33 -5.73
N THR A 443 9.80 6.39 -6.64
CA THR A 443 10.79 6.59 -7.70
C THR A 443 10.36 7.70 -8.66
N ILE A 444 9.09 7.73 -9.05
CA ILE A 444 8.50 8.80 -9.87
C ILE A 444 8.53 10.15 -9.13
N PHE A 445 8.19 10.18 -7.83
CA PHE A 445 8.19 11.41 -7.02
C PHE A 445 9.59 12.00 -6.87
N LEU A 446 10.61 11.18 -6.59
CA LEU A 446 12.00 11.64 -6.53
C LEU A 446 12.49 12.12 -7.90
N GLY A 447 12.12 11.43 -8.99
CA GLY A 447 12.37 11.90 -10.36
C GLY A 447 11.74 13.27 -10.64
N ALA A 448 10.50 13.49 -10.21
CA ALA A 448 9.82 14.78 -10.32
C ALA A 448 10.53 15.88 -9.51
N CYS A 449 10.98 15.59 -8.28
CA CYS A 449 11.83 16.52 -7.51
C CYS A 449 13.14 16.85 -8.25
N GLY A 450 13.79 15.87 -8.89
CA GLY A 450 14.96 16.09 -9.75
C GLY A 450 14.71 17.07 -10.90
N ILE A 451 13.57 16.93 -11.58
CA ILE A 451 13.14 17.82 -12.66
C ILE A 451 12.85 19.23 -12.11
N ILE A 452 12.13 19.36 -11.00
CA ILE A 452 11.83 20.65 -10.36
C ILE A 452 13.13 21.38 -10.00
N GLY A 453 14.08 20.72 -9.34
CA GLY A 453 15.36 21.36 -8.96
C GLY A 453 16.18 21.80 -10.17
N SER A 454 16.19 20.99 -11.23
CA SER A 454 16.83 21.34 -12.51
C SER A 454 16.18 22.56 -13.17
N LEU A 455 14.84 22.59 -13.23
CA LEU A 455 14.05 23.68 -13.82
C LEU A 455 14.22 25.00 -13.07
N PHE A 456 14.14 24.97 -11.73
CA PHE A 456 14.34 26.15 -10.89
C PHE A 456 15.82 26.56 -10.77
N ARG A 457 16.77 25.71 -11.19
CA ARG A 457 18.22 25.83 -10.92
C ARG A 457 18.51 25.96 -9.42
N GLU A 458 17.96 25.03 -8.64
CA GLU A 458 18.10 24.97 -7.19
C GLU A 458 18.40 23.53 -6.73
N ARG A 459 18.96 23.42 -5.51
CA ARG A 459 19.17 22.14 -4.84
C ARG A 459 18.00 21.85 -3.91
N ILE A 460 17.31 20.73 -4.14
CA ILE A 460 16.20 20.24 -3.31
C ILE A 460 16.75 19.20 -2.34
N ASP A 461 16.53 19.45 -1.05
CA ASP A 461 16.95 18.54 0.01
C ASP A 461 16.24 17.18 -0.14
N PRO A 462 16.99 16.07 -0.30
CA PRO A 462 16.42 14.73 -0.35
C PRO A 462 15.57 14.36 0.86
N LEU A 463 15.91 14.89 2.06
CA LEU A 463 15.12 14.64 3.26
C LEU A 463 13.74 15.32 3.17
N LEU A 464 13.67 16.53 2.62
CA LEU A 464 12.40 17.23 2.36
C LEU A 464 11.56 16.46 1.33
N ALA A 465 12.15 16.02 0.22
CA ALA A 465 11.44 15.24 -0.80
C ALA A 465 10.86 13.94 -0.23
N MET A 466 11.65 13.20 0.55
CA MET A 466 11.22 11.95 1.20
C MET A 466 10.11 12.18 2.24
N ILE A 467 10.20 13.23 3.04
CA ILE A 467 9.14 13.59 4.01
C ILE A 467 7.86 14.00 3.26
N CYS A 468 7.96 14.80 2.20
CA CYS A 468 6.82 15.16 1.36
C CYS A 468 6.16 13.93 0.71
N PHE A 469 6.94 12.96 0.23
CA PHE A 469 6.41 11.70 -0.31
C PHE A 469 5.70 10.87 0.77
N GLU A 470 6.36 10.55 1.89
CA GLU A 470 5.76 9.68 2.93
C GLU A 470 4.52 10.34 3.58
N ILE A 471 4.45 11.68 3.63
CA ILE A 471 3.21 12.40 3.99
C ILE A 471 2.12 12.23 2.93
N GLY A 472 2.41 12.54 1.66
CA GLY A 472 1.41 12.45 0.58
C GLY A 472 0.86 11.03 0.40
N TYR A 473 1.76 10.04 0.42
CA TYR A 473 1.43 8.63 0.27
C TYR A 473 0.75 8.03 1.52
N GLY A 474 1.26 8.32 2.72
CA GLY A 474 0.74 7.79 3.98
C GLY A 474 -0.58 8.43 4.43
N TYR A 475 -0.86 9.67 4.01
CA TYR A 475 -2.11 10.38 4.30
C TYR A 475 -3.06 10.45 3.10
N ARG A 476 -2.78 9.74 2.00
CA ARG A 476 -3.54 9.81 0.72
C ARG A 476 -5.07 9.77 0.89
N MET A 477 -5.60 8.84 1.69
CA MET A 477 -7.05 8.75 1.97
C MET A 477 -7.59 9.95 2.76
N LYS A 478 -6.84 10.41 3.77
CA LYS A 478 -7.19 11.58 4.61
C LYS A 478 -7.06 12.91 3.86
N ILE A 479 -6.29 12.95 2.77
CA ILE A 479 -6.21 14.06 1.83
C ILE A 479 -7.38 13.98 0.83
N LEU A 480 -7.65 12.81 0.24
CA LEU A 480 -8.77 12.57 -0.67
C LEU A 480 -10.12 12.97 -0.04
N MET A 481 -10.38 12.52 1.19
CA MET A 481 -11.58 12.87 1.98
C MET A 481 -11.77 14.38 2.21
N LYS A 482 -10.70 15.18 2.11
CA LYS A 482 -10.76 16.64 2.25
C LYS A 482 -11.00 17.39 0.93
N ILE A 483 -11.07 16.69 -0.20
CA ILE A 483 -11.25 17.29 -1.53
C ILE A 483 -12.48 16.67 -2.20
N PRO A 484 -13.70 17.19 -1.93
CA PRO A 484 -14.96 16.53 -2.31
C PRO A 484 -15.08 16.20 -3.81
N LYS A 485 -14.54 17.04 -4.70
CA LYS A 485 -14.53 16.80 -6.16
C LYS A 485 -13.73 15.56 -6.56
N LEU A 486 -12.62 15.26 -5.86
CA LEU A 486 -11.81 14.07 -6.11
C LEU A 486 -12.45 12.85 -5.45
N LEU A 487 -12.94 12.98 -4.21
CA LEU A 487 -13.66 11.91 -3.52
C LEU A 487 -14.86 11.43 -4.35
N LEU A 488 -15.68 12.34 -4.88
CA LEU A 488 -16.83 12.02 -5.71
C LEU A 488 -16.44 11.31 -7.02
N ALA A 489 -15.35 11.75 -7.68
CA ALA A 489 -14.85 11.10 -8.89
C ALA A 489 -14.36 9.66 -8.62
N VAL A 490 -13.69 9.44 -7.49
CA VAL A 490 -13.26 8.10 -7.03
C VAL A 490 -14.49 7.24 -6.68
N GLN A 491 -15.46 7.77 -5.93
CA GLN A 491 -16.65 7.05 -5.49
C GLN A 491 -17.59 6.66 -6.64
N ILE A 492 -17.91 7.58 -7.57
CA ILE A 492 -18.71 7.26 -8.76
C ILE A 492 -18.05 6.16 -9.59
N SER A 493 -16.72 6.27 -9.78
CA SER A 493 -15.94 5.26 -10.51
C SER A 493 -15.96 3.90 -9.81
N GLY A 494 -15.73 3.87 -8.49
CA GLY A 494 -15.77 2.64 -7.69
C GLY A 494 -17.15 1.99 -7.70
N TYR A 495 -18.23 2.77 -7.63
CA TYR A 495 -19.60 2.27 -7.67
C TYR A 495 -19.94 1.66 -9.03
N PHE A 496 -19.56 2.33 -10.14
CA PHE A 496 -19.77 1.80 -11.48
C PHE A 496 -19.03 0.47 -11.70
N ILE A 497 -17.79 0.36 -11.19
CA ILE A 497 -16.99 -0.86 -11.24
C ILE A 497 -17.57 -1.95 -10.31
N PHE A 498 -18.11 -1.58 -9.15
CA PHE A 498 -18.77 -2.53 -8.25
C PHE A 498 -19.99 -3.16 -8.93
N ILE A 499 -20.90 -2.36 -9.50
CA ILE A 499 -22.11 -2.90 -10.14
C ILE A 499 -21.81 -3.76 -11.38
N GLN A 500 -20.69 -3.54 -12.08
CA GLN A 500 -20.26 -4.39 -13.21
C GLN A 500 -19.93 -5.84 -12.84
N ASN A 501 -19.79 -6.18 -11.55
CA ASN A 501 -19.66 -7.57 -11.10
C ASN A 501 -20.97 -8.35 -11.25
N ALA A 502 -22.12 -7.67 -11.22
CA ALA A 502 -23.37 -8.25 -11.66
C ALA A 502 -23.42 -8.17 -13.19
N ARG A 503 -23.29 -9.32 -13.85
CA ARG A 503 -23.18 -9.38 -15.31
C ARG A 503 -24.47 -8.87 -15.97
N PRO A 504 -24.38 -8.13 -17.08
CA PRO A 504 -25.56 -7.67 -17.81
C PRO A 504 -26.40 -8.86 -18.27
N ARG A 505 -27.73 -8.69 -18.31
CA ARG A 505 -28.64 -9.74 -18.78
C ARG A 505 -28.36 -10.08 -20.25
N ILE A 506 -28.45 -11.36 -20.57
CA ILE A 506 -28.56 -11.81 -21.96
C ILE A 506 -30.01 -11.61 -22.39
N GLU A 507 -30.24 -11.25 -23.66
CA GLU A 507 -31.58 -11.09 -24.23
C GLU A 507 -32.45 -12.33 -23.96
N GLY A 508 -33.63 -12.13 -23.38
CA GLY A 508 -34.55 -13.20 -22.99
C GLY A 508 -34.39 -13.69 -21.55
N GLN A 509 -33.26 -13.42 -20.86
CA GLN A 509 -33.00 -13.88 -19.49
C GLN A 509 -34.06 -13.37 -18.50
N GLU A 510 -34.56 -12.15 -18.68
CA GLU A 510 -35.64 -11.55 -17.88
C GLU A 510 -36.96 -12.34 -17.91
N ASN A 511 -37.19 -13.19 -18.91
CA ASN A 511 -38.37 -14.08 -18.96
C ASN A 511 -38.17 -15.39 -18.18
N ILE A 512 -36.93 -15.69 -17.79
CA ILE A 512 -36.52 -16.90 -17.06
C ILE A 512 -36.24 -16.56 -15.59
N SER A 513 -35.64 -15.39 -15.34
CA SER A 513 -35.14 -15.01 -14.02
C SER A 513 -35.06 -13.49 -13.82
N PRO A 514 -35.51 -12.97 -12.66
CA PRO A 514 -35.19 -11.60 -12.26
C PRO A 514 -33.73 -11.45 -11.80
N MET A 515 -33.07 -12.54 -11.41
CA MET A 515 -31.74 -12.53 -10.80
C MET A 515 -30.61 -12.48 -11.84
N LEU A 516 -29.54 -11.75 -11.50
CA LEU A 516 -28.32 -11.63 -12.31
C LEU A 516 -27.30 -12.71 -11.94
N VAL A 517 -26.27 -12.93 -12.76
CA VAL A 517 -25.07 -13.72 -12.37
C VAL A 517 -24.03 -12.77 -11.82
N GLN A 518 -23.44 -13.06 -10.67
CA GLN A 518 -22.27 -12.33 -10.19
C GLN A 518 -20.99 -13.09 -10.51
N GLY A 519 -20.02 -12.39 -11.09
CA GLY A 519 -18.74 -12.94 -11.53
C GLY A 519 -17.74 -11.82 -11.80
N GLU A 520 -16.47 -12.18 -11.98
CA GLU A 520 -15.47 -11.21 -12.41
C GLU A 520 -15.74 -10.69 -13.83
N HIS A 521 -15.24 -9.48 -14.12
CA HIS A 521 -15.43 -8.80 -15.39
C HIS A 521 -14.13 -8.14 -15.90
N PRO A 522 -14.01 -7.85 -17.22
CA PRO A 522 -12.82 -7.20 -17.77
C PRO A 522 -12.76 -5.71 -17.43
N ILE A 523 -11.55 -5.15 -17.45
CA ILE A 523 -11.31 -3.69 -17.41
C ILE A 523 -11.46 -3.12 -18.84
N ASP A 524 -12.70 -3.00 -19.33
CA ASP A 524 -12.99 -2.52 -20.70
C ASP A 524 -12.56 -1.05 -20.96
N THR A 525 -12.44 -0.22 -19.92
CA THR A 525 -12.07 1.20 -20.09
C THR A 525 -11.04 1.69 -19.09
N LYS A 526 -10.03 2.41 -19.59
CA LYS A 526 -9.04 3.11 -18.77
C LYS A 526 -9.67 4.34 -18.15
N ASN A 527 -10.19 4.22 -16.93
CA ASN A 527 -10.80 5.32 -16.17
C ASN A 527 -9.73 6.34 -15.71
N ILE A 528 -9.35 7.24 -16.64
CA ILE A 528 -8.41 8.33 -16.40
C ILE A 528 -8.85 9.27 -15.25
N PRO A 529 -10.14 9.66 -15.10
CA PRO A 529 -10.61 10.43 -13.95
C PRO A 529 -10.30 9.77 -12.59
N LEU A 530 -10.55 8.46 -12.46
CA LEU A 530 -10.22 7.70 -11.25
C LEU A 530 -8.71 7.72 -10.98
N ILE A 531 -7.88 7.43 -11.99
CA ILE A 531 -6.42 7.45 -11.86
C ILE A 531 -5.95 8.82 -11.37
N ILE A 532 -6.33 9.90 -12.04
CA ILE A 532 -5.95 11.27 -11.65
C ILE A 532 -6.39 11.57 -10.21
N ALA A 533 -7.62 11.22 -9.83
CA ALA A 533 -8.12 11.49 -8.49
C ALA A 533 -7.43 10.67 -7.39
N CYS A 534 -6.95 9.46 -7.68
CA CYS A 534 -6.10 8.67 -6.77
C CYS A 534 -4.66 9.19 -6.69
N LEU A 535 -4.10 9.72 -7.78
CA LEU A 535 -2.71 10.19 -7.83
C LEU A 535 -2.52 11.59 -7.22
N VAL A 536 -3.49 12.50 -7.39
CA VAL A 536 -3.38 13.89 -6.89
C VAL A 536 -3.05 13.94 -5.38
N PRO A 537 -3.70 13.19 -4.46
CA PRO A 537 -3.33 13.17 -3.04
C PRO A 537 -1.85 12.83 -2.75
N ILE A 538 -1.24 11.95 -3.55
CA ILE A 538 0.16 11.51 -3.39
C ILE A 538 1.11 12.61 -3.86
N PHE A 539 0.86 13.18 -5.04
CA PHE A 539 1.75 14.17 -5.67
C PHE A 539 1.49 15.62 -5.23
N LEU A 540 0.40 15.91 -4.50
CA LEU A 540 0.07 17.24 -3.99
C LEU A 540 1.20 17.87 -3.17
N THR A 541 1.99 17.07 -2.47
CA THR A 541 3.12 17.57 -1.65
C THR A 541 4.30 18.07 -2.49
N LEU A 542 4.34 17.83 -3.81
CA LEU A 542 5.27 18.53 -4.71
C LEU A 542 5.06 20.06 -4.69
N ALA A 543 3.85 20.54 -4.39
CA ALA A 543 3.60 21.98 -4.21
C ALA A 543 4.45 22.59 -3.08
N ILE A 544 4.72 21.81 -2.02
CA ILE A 544 5.61 22.21 -0.91
C ILE A 544 7.07 22.27 -1.39
N VAL A 545 7.50 21.32 -2.23
CA VAL A 545 8.84 21.30 -2.84
C VAL A 545 9.05 22.48 -3.79
N ILE A 546 8.03 22.83 -4.59
CA ILE A 546 8.03 24.00 -5.47
C ILE A 546 8.06 25.30 -4.65
N ALA A 547 7.22 25.42 -3.62
CA ALA A 547 7.23 26.57 -2.72
C ALA A 547 8.57 26.74 -2.00
N TYR A 548 9.21 25.64 -1.57
CA TYR A 548 10.57 25.64 -1.03
C TYR A 548 11.60 26.15 -2.04
N ALA A 549 11.58 25.66 -3.28
CA ALA A 549 12.50 26.11 -4.33
C ALA A 549 12.33 27.61 -4.65
N ILE A 550 11.09 28.11 -4.74
CA ILE A 550 10.78 29.53 -4.94
C ILE A 550 11.27 30.36 -3.75
N PHE A 551 10.93 29.97 -2.52
CA PHE A 551 11.36 30.67 -1.30
C PHE A 551 12.89 30.71 -1.18
N ARG A 552 13.56 29.59 -1.44
CA ARG A 552 15.03 29.48 -1.44
C ARG A 552 15.66 30.46 -2.44
N LYS A 553 15.11 30.55 -3.65
CA LYS A 553 15.61 31.42 -4.72
C LYS A 553 15.42 32.91 -4.37
N ILE A 554 14.27 33.27 -3.78
CA ILE A 554 14.01 34.61 -3.24
C ILE A 554 14.98 34.93 -2.07
N TYR A 555 15.18 33.98 -1.15
CA TYR A 555 16.10 34.16 -0.03
C TYR A 555 17.55 34.36 -0.50
N ARG A 556 18.02 33.58 -1.47
CA ARG A 556 19.36 33.72 -2.08
C ARG A 556 19.55 35.05 -2.82
N TYR A 557 18.48 35.63 -3.38
CA TYR A 557 18.51 36.96 -4.00
C TYR A 557 18.73 38.08 -2.98
N PHE A 558 18.05 38.05 -1.82
CA PHE A 558 18.24 39.04 -0.75
C PHE A 558 19.45 38.78 0.15
N TYR A 559 19.88 37.52 0.28
CA TYR A 559 20.99 37.09 1.13
C TYR A 559 21.98 36.19 0.37
N PRO A 560 22.79 36.76 -0.55
CA PRO A 560 23.79 36.01 -1.29
C PRO A 560 24.82 35.34 -0.37
N GLU A 561 25.24 34.13 -0.74
CA GLU A 561 26.09 33.27 0.09
C GLU A 561 27.50 33.84 0.25
N ARG A 562 27.97 33.90 1.51
CA ARG A 562 29.30 34.42 1.86
C ARG A 562 30.31 33.27 1.87
N LEU A 563 31.32 33.36 1.01
CA LEU A 563 32.37 32.34 0.87
C LEU A 563 33.11 32.06 2.19
N HIS A 564 33.30 30.78 2.52
CA HIS A 564 34.15 30.35 3.63
C HIS A 564 35.64 30.46 3.24
N VAL A 565 36.19 31.66 3.39
CA VAL A 565 37.63 31.92 3.25
C VAL A 565 38.35 31.46 4.52
N GLN A 566 39.22 30.46 4.42
CA GLN A 566 39.99 29.95 5.56
C GLN A 566 41.17 30.88 5.90
N ARG A 567 40.88 32.00 6.56
CA ARG A 567 41.90 32.96 7.03
C ARG A 567 42.74 32.36 8.17
N ASN A 568 44.00 32.05 7.88
CA ASN A 568 45.03 31.98 8.92
C ASN A 568 45.26 33.38 9.53
N THR A 569 45.58 33.43 10.82
CA THR A 569 45.56 34.66 11.63
C THR A 569 46.84 35.51 11.52
N THR A 570 47.12 36.05 10.33
CA THR A 570 48.02 37.20 10.10
C THR A 570 47.62 37.89 8.80
N GLY A 571 47.06 39.11 8.86
CA GLY A 571 46.68 39.86 7.65
C GLY A 571 45.48 40.79 7.85
N THR A 572 45.75 42.06 8.17
CA THR A 572 44.75 43.13 8.27
C THR A 572 44.41 43.69 6.89
N ALA A 573 43.61 42.94 6.12
CA ALA A 573 42.96 43.43 4.91
C ALA A 573 41.42 43.39 5.09
N ARG A 574 40.76 44.54 4.89
CA ARG A 574 39.32 44.74 5.04
C ARG A 574 38.89 45.91 4.15
N SER A 575 37.76 45.73 3.45
CA SER A 575 37.19 46.61 2.40
C SER A 575 37.64 46.30 0.95
N GLU A 576 36.91 46.91 0.01
CA GLU A 576 36.95 46.87 -1.47
C GLU A 576 37.62 45.67 -2.19
N ASN A 577 36.79 44.72 -2.64
CA ASN A 577 36.74 44.28 -4.05
C ASN A 577 35.58 43.27 -4.28
N GLU A 578 34.41 43.76 -4.68
CA GLU A 578 33.34 42.85 -5.15
C GLU A 578 33.63 42.33 -6.58
N ASP A 579 34.29 43.13 -7.42
CA ASP A 579 34.71 42.70 -8.76
C ASP A 579 35.83 41.65 -8.74
N ALA A 580 36.85 41.78 -7.88
CA ALA A 580 37.83 40.71 -7.72
C ALA A 580 37.23 39.45 -7.06
N PHE A 581 36.21 39.60 -6.21
CA PHE A 581 35.43 38.47 -5.68
C PHE A 581 34.62 37.76 -6.79
N LEU A 582 34.00 38.51 -7.70
CA LEU A 582 33.30 37.98 -8.88
C LEU A 582 34.25 37.33 -9.90
N SER A 583 35.44 37.90 -10.14
CA SER A 583 36.42 37.30 -11.04
C SER A 583 37.04 36.03 -10.45
N GLN A 584 37.39 36.05 -9.16
CA GLN A 584 37.92 34.88 -8.44
C GLN A 584 36.87 33.77 -8.30
N LYS A 585 35.57 34.09 -8.33
CA LYS A 585 34.47 33.12 -8.42
C LYS A 585 34.37 32.46 -9.81
N ARG A 586 34.63 33.20 -10.90
CA ARG A 586 34.61 32.67 -12.29
C ARG A 586 35.77 31.72 -12.60
N VAL A 587 36.84 31.71 -11.82
CA VAL A 587 37.97 30.77 -12.00
C VAL A 587 37.50 29.35 -11.69
N LEU A 588 37.76 28.41 -12.59
CA LEU A 588 37.54 26.98 -12.37
C LEU A 588 38.71 26.38 -11.57
N THR A 589 38.42 25.39 -10.73
CA THR A 589 39.41 24.52 -10.07
C THR A 589 40.11 23.63 -11.09
N LEU A 590 41.32 23.15 -10.77
CA LEU A 590 41.99 22.15 -11.62
C LEU A 590 41.21 20.84 -11.64
N PHE A 591 40.49 20.50 -10.56
CA PHE A 591 39.46 19.47 -10.54
C PHE A 591 38.36 19.71 -11.60
N GLU A 592 37.72 20.89 -11.64
CA GLU A 592 36.68 21.23 -12.62
C GLU A 592 37.21 21.15 -14.06
N VAL A 593 38.43 21.65 -14.30
CA VAL A 593 39.08 21.62 -15.63
C VAL A 593 39.47 20.21 -16.07
N ALA A 594 39.94 19.34 -15.15
CA ALA A 594 40.33 17.97 -15.47
C ALA A 594 39.13 17.04 -15.69
N THR A 595 38.08 17.17 -14.86
CA THR A 595 36.92 16.27 -14.85
C THR A 595 35.73 16.75 -15.69
N GLY A 596 35.64 18.05 -15.98
CA GLY A 596 34.47 18.68 -16.57
C GLY A 596 33.26 18.83 -15.61
N ALA A 597 33.40 18.44 -14.33
CA ALA A 597 32.30 18.45 -13.37
C ALA A 597 32.20 19.79 -12.60
N GLU A 598 31.28 20.66 -13.02
CA GLU A 598 31.05 21.98 -12.41
C GLU A 598 30.59 21.88 -10.95
N LEU A 599 31.39 22.42 -10.00
CA LEU A 599 31.13 22.27 -8.56
C LEU A 599 29.90 23.08 -8.09
N GLU A 600 29.59 24.19 -8.76
CA GLU A 600 28.52 25.10 -8.36
C GLU A 600 27.17 24.75 -9.01
N ASN A 601 27.14 24.44 -10.30
CA ASN A 601 25.92 24.29 -11.10
C ASN A 601 25.19 22.93 -10.97
N ARG A 602 25.58 22.07 -10.01
CA ARG A 602 24.81 20.84 -9.75
C ARG A 602 23.47 21.18 -9.08
N PHE A 603 22.38 21.00 -9.82
CA PHE A 603 20.99 21.24 -9.39
C PHE A 603 20.19 19.92 -9.29
N GLY A 604 18.95 19.98 -8.81
CA GLY A 604 18.09 18.80 -8.64
C GLY A 604 18.04 18.29 -7.20
N LEU A 605 17.68 17.01 -7.03
CA LEU A 605 17.60 16.31 -5.75
C LEU A 605 19.01 16.00 -5.19
N VAL A 606 19.63 16.97 -4.53
CA VAL A 606 20.97 16.88 -3.94
C VAL A 606 20.95 17.70 -2.65
N CYS A 607 21.62 17.24 -1.60
CA CYS A 607 21.78 18.06 -0.40
C CYS A 607 22.56 19.35 -0.70
N ASP A 608 22.50 20.27 0.26
CA ASP A 608 23.49 21.33 0.33
C ASP A 608 24.86 20.78 0.76
N TYR A 609 25.90 21.42 0.22
CA TYR A 609 27.29 21.16 0.51
C TYR A 609 28.14 22.39 0.20
N GLU A 610 29.24 22.56 0.93
CA GLU A 610 30.28 23.53 0.57
C GLU A 610 30.92 23.10 -0.75
N THR A 611 30.76 23.87 -1.82
CA THR A 611 31.25 23.50 -3.15
C THR A 611 32.77 23.65 -3.23
N CYS A 612 33.28 24.80 -2.79
CA CYS A 612 34.70 25.18 -2.86
C CYS A 612 35.18 25.80 -1.55
N ILE A 613 36.48 25.66 -1.27
CA ILE A 613 37.17 26.28 -0.13
C ILE A 613 38.28 27.18 -0.65
N PHE A 614 38.45 28.37 -0.08
CA PHE A 614 39.52 29.29 -0.48
C PHE A 614 40.71 29.19 0.48
N ILE A 615 41.85 28.73 -0.05
CA ILE A 615 43.10 28.51 0.68
C ILE A 615 44.19 29.37 0.03
N LYS A 616 44.80 30.29 0.78
CA LYS A 616 45.82 31.24 0.30
C LYS A 616 45.41 32.04 -0.97
N GLY A 617 44.12 32.29 -1.18
CA GLY A 617 43.62 33.03 -2.35
C GLY A 617 43.44 32.19 -3.62
N MET A 618 43.64 30.88 -3.57
CA MET A 618 43.26 29.95 -4.64
C MET A 618 41.97 29.20 -4.26
N LYS A 619 41.15 28.92 -5.26
CA LYS A 619 39.93 28.09 -5.17
C LYS A 619 40.36 26.62 -5.11
N PHE A 620 39.76 25.84 -4.22
CA PHE A 620 39.94 24.39 -4.12
C PHE A 620 38.56 23.70 -4.06
N ALA A 621 38.42 22.54 -4.69
CA ALA A 621 37.25 21.68 -4.57
C ALA A 621 37.18 21.09 -3.14
N SER A 622 36.02 21.24 -2.47
CA SER A 622 35.84 20.71 -1.11
C SER A 622 35.70 19.18 -1.11
N ALA A 623 35.87 18.53 0.05
CA ALA A 623 35.63 17.09 0.18
C ALA A 623 34.18 16.70 -0.20
N ASP A 624 33.20 17.51 0.22
CA ASP A 624 31.81 17.34 -0.22
C ASP A 624 31.63 17.71 -1.70
N GLY A 625 32.34 18.72 -2.21
CA GLY A 625 32.25 19.14 -3.61
C GLY A 625 32.70 18.06 -4.60
N ILE A 626 33.80 17.38 -4.28
CA ILE A 626 34.33 16.23 -5.03
C ILE A 626 33.35 15.05 -4.93
N TYR A 627 32.95 14.70 -3.71
CA TYR A 627 32.06 13.57 -3.47
C TYR A 627 30.68 13.78 -4.11
N SER A 628 30.11 14.96 -3.96
CA SER A 628 28.76 15.29 -4.44
C SER A 628 28.70 15.48 -5.96
N ASN A 629 29.83 15.49 -6.66
CA ASN A 629 29.91 15.35 -8.11
C ASN A 629 30.19 13.91 -8.57
N GLY A 630 30.17 12.94 -7.65
CA GLY A 630 30.29 11.52 -7.96
C GLY A 630 31.73 11.01 -8.01
N PHE A 631 32.71 11.70 -7.40
CA PHE A 631 34.11 11.27 -7.41
C PHE A 631 34.65 10.93 -6.00
N VAL A 632 35.58 9.98 -5.94
CA VAL A 632 36.35 9.64 -4.73
C VAL A 632 37.82 9.38 -5.09
N ILE A 633 38.71 9.50 -4.11
CA ILE A 633 40.15 9.33 -4.29
C ILE A 633 40.59 7.97 -3.74
N ALA A 634 40.93 7.05 -4.63
CA ALA A 634 41.52 5.76 -4.29
C ALA A 634 42.99 5.93 -3.81
N ASN A 635 43.24 5.59 -2.54
CA ASN A 635 44.55 5.58 -1.88
C ASN A 635 45.39 6.86 -2.06
N LYS A 636 44.73 8.02 -2.19
CA LYS A 636 45.36 9.33 -2.48
C LYS A 636 46.16 9.41 -3.81
N LYS A 637 46.06 8.40 -4.69
CA LYS A 637 46.80 8.32 -5.96
C LYS A 637 45.92 8.58 -7.18
N TYR A 638 44.67 8.12 -7.15
CA TYR A 638 43.77 8.14 -8.30
C TYR A 638 42.42 8.75 -7.92
N LEU A 639 41.94 9.70 -8.71
CA LEU A 639 40.58 10.21 -8.68
C LEU A 639 39.73 9.31 -9.59
N VAL A 640 38.66 8.74 -9.02
CA VAL A 640 37.83 7.70 -9.64
C VAL A 640 36.37 8.12 -9.52
N SER A 641 35.58 7.88 -10.56
CA SER A 641 34.12 7.95 -10.50
C SER A 641 33.59 6.89 -9.51
N ALA A 642 32.69 7.29 -8.61
CA ALA A 642 32.10 6.40 -7.63
C ALA A 642 31.27 5.29 -8.28
N ASP A 643 30.53 5.61 -9.35
CA ASP A 643 29.74 4.63 -10.09
C ASP A 643 30.63 3.58 -10.81
N ASP A 644 31.89 3.92 -11.12
CA ASP A 644 32.84 3.02 -11.79
C ASP A 644 33.59 2.05 -10.84
N ILE A 645 33.60 2.28 -9.52
CA ILE A 645 34.39 1.46 -8.58
C ILE A 645 34.02 -0.03 -8.65
N TRP A 646 32.72 -0.33 -8.76
CA TRP A 646 32.24 -1.70 -8.85
C TRP A 646 32.59 -2.34 -10.20
N THR A 647 32.59 -1.55 -11.29
CA THR A 647 33.06 -1.96 -12.62
C THR A 647 34.55 -2.30 -12.59
N ILE A 648 35.38 -1.49 -11.93
CA ILE A 648 36.82 -1.73 -11.75
C ILE A 648 37.05 -2.99 -10.89
N LEU A 649 36.31 -3.15 -9.79
CA LEU A 649 36.39 -4.33 -8.93
C LEU A 649 36.02 -5.62 -9.68
N ALA A 650 34.96 -5.58 -10.49
CA ALA A 650 34.57 -6.71 -11.34
C ALA A 650 35.65 -7.01 -12.41
N MET A 651 36.23 -6.00 -13.07
CA MET A 651 37.37 -6.20 -13.98
C MET A 651 38.59 -6.79 -13.28
N LYS A 652 38.81 -6.45 -12.00
CA LYS A 652 39.89 -7.01 -11.17
C LYS A 652 39.67 -8.49 -10.87
N ILE A 653 38.46 -8.87 -10.47
CA ILE A 653 38.09 -10.25 -10.13
C ILE A 653 38.10 -11.15 -11.37
N ILE A 654 37.48 -10.69 -12.47
CA ILE A 654 37.37 -11.43 -13.73
C ILE A 654 38.71 -11.43 -14.52
N SER A 655 39.64 -10.54 -14.16
CA SER A 655 40.93 -10.31 -14.85
C SER A 655 40.79 -9.98 -16.35
N ARG A 656 39.64 -9.44 -16.77
CA ARG A 656 39.34 -9.02 -18.16
C ARG A 656 38.76 -7.60 -18.18
N ARG A 657 39.17 -6.79 -19.17
CA ARG A 657 38.59 -5.45 -19.40
C ARG A 657 37.32 -5.59 -20.25
N PHE A 658 36.15 -5.49 -19.62
CA PHE A 658 34.84 -5.56 -20.31
C PHE A 658 34.17 -4.20 -20.50
N ALA A 659 34.68 -3.13 -19.87
CA ALA A 659 34.24 -1.75 -20.09
C ALA A 659 35.45 -0.81 -20.12
N ASN A 660 35.28 0.39 -20.71
CA ASN A 660 36.32 1.41 -20.77
C ASN A 660 36.10 2.44 -19.65
N VAL A 661 36.84 2.29 -18.55
CA VAL A 661 36.79 3.18 -17.38
C VAL A 661 38.04 4.06 -17.34
N TYR A 662 37.88 5.33 -16.97
CA TYR A 662 38.96 6.31 -16.90
C TYR A 662 39.16 6.82 -15.47
N VAL A 663 40.41 7.09 -15.09
CA VAL A 663 40.81 7.66 -13.79
C VAL A 663 41.85 8.76 -13.98
N TYR A 664 41.89 9.74 -13.08
CA TYR A 664 42.87 10.83 -13.12
C TYR A 664 43.93 10.63 -12.03
N GLU A 665 45.18 10.94 -12.31
CA GLU A 665 46.25 10.81 -11.32
C GLU A 665 46.31 12.04 -10.40
N VAL A 666 46.51 11.81 -9.10
CA VAL A 666 46.43 12.84 -8.05
C VAL A 666 47.79 12.99 -7.36
N ASN A 667 48.42 14.15 -7.56
CA ASN A 667 49.71 14.48 -6.94
C ASN A 667 49.49 15.35 -5.70
N GLY A 668 49.16 14.70 -4.59
CA GLY A 668 49.02 15.30 -3.26
C GLY A 668 47.75 16.14 -3.06
N ARG A 669 47.59 17.22 -3.83
CA ARG A 669 46.35 18.01 -3.95
C ARG A 669 45.99 18.39 -5.38
N THR A 670 46.90 18.27 -6.35
CA THR A 670 46.60 18.57 -7.75
C THR A 670 46.07 17.34 -8.48
N VAL A 671 45.08 17.56 -9.34
CA VAL A 671 44.58 16.55 -10.30
C VAL A 671 45.33 16.76 -11.61
N GLN A 672 45.84 15.68 -12.21
CA GLN A 672 46.39 15.76 -13.58
C GLN A 672 45.23 15.83 -14.60
N PRO A 673 45.32 16.70 -15.64
CA PRO A 673 44.26 16.85 -16.64
C PRO A 673 44.14 15.64 -17.58
N THR A 674 45.14 14.76 -17.61
CA THR A 674 45.20 13.58 -18.47
C THR A 674 44.47 12.39 -17.82
N ALA A 675 43.33 12.01 -18.41
CA ALA A 675 42.60 10.80 -18.03
C ALA A 675 43.35 9.52 -18.48
N ARG A 676 43.49 8.55 -17.57
CA ARG A 676 44.16 7.27 -17.78
C ARG A 676 43.14 6.13 -17.86
N LEU A 677 43.18 5.35 -18.94
CA LEU A 677 42.33 4.16 -19.10
C LEU A 677 42.73 3.05 -18.12
N VAL A 678 41.74 2.45 -17.46
CA VAL A 678 41.93 1.38 -16.47
C VAL A 678 42.03 0.01 -17.14
N TYR A 679 42.98 -0.80 -16.66
CA TYR A 679 43.13 -2.22 -16.93
C TYR A 679 43.09 -3.01 -15.61
N PRO A 680 42.85 -4.34 -15.63
CA PRO A 680 42.81 -5.17 -14.41
C PRO A 680 44.09 -5.11 -13.55
N HIS A 681 45.23 -4.66 -14.08
CA HIS A 681 46.47 -4.47 -13.32
C HIS A 681 46.72 -3.02 -12.85
N THR A 682 45.94 -2.02 -13.30
CA THR A 682 46.19 -0.59 -13.00
C THR A 682 45.96 -0.21 -11.53
N LEU A 683 44.99 -0.85 -10.88
CA LEU A 683 44.64 -0.60 -9.47
C LEU A 683 44.80 -1.88 -8.65
N THR A 684 45.29 -1.75 -7.41
CA THR A 684 45.32 -2.87 -6.45
C THR A 684 44.02 -2.95 -5.66
N LEU A 685 43.69 -4.12 -5.09
CA LEU A 685 42.52 -4.27 -4.21
C LEU A 685 42.64 -3.34 -2.98
N THR A 686 43.86 -3.16 -2.47
CA THR A 686 44.20 -2.18 -1.45
C THR A 686 44.00 -0.72 -1.87
N ASP A 687 44.04 -0.38 -3.17
CA ASP A 687 43.69 0.98 -3.60
C ASP A 687 42.16 1.21 -3.56
N LEU A 688 41.38 0.19 -3.95
CA LEU A 688 39.91 0.22 -3.97
C LEU A 688 39.25 0.22 -2.58
N VAL A 689 39.90 -0.37 -1.56
CA VAL A 689 39.42 -0.34 -0.17
C VAL A 689 39.81 0.97 0.56
N ASN A 690 40.88 1.64 0.13
CA ASN A 690 41.40 2.87 0.74
C ASN A 690 40.83 4.13 0.09
N LEU A 691 39.50 4.19 -0.05
CA LEU A 691 38.78 5.36 -0.57
C LEU A 691 38.87 6.55 0.39
N ASN A 692 39.01 7.76 -0.15
CA ASN A 692 39.10 8.97 0.65
C ASN A 692 38.58 10.19 -0.16
N VAL A 693 38.33 11.30 0.52
CA VAL A 693 37.94 12.58 -0.08
C VAL A 693 38.74 13.70 0.58
N ASN A 694 39.85 14.05 -0.07
CA ASN A 694 40.72 15.16 0.34
C ASN A 694 40.46 16.36 -0.58
N VAL A 695 40.64 17.56 -0.03
CA VAL A 695 40.52 18.82 -0.77
C VAL A 695 41.52 18.86 -1.94
N LEU A 696 41.03 19.05 -3.16
CA LEU A 696 41.79 19.12 -4.41
C LEU A 696 41.80 20.55 -4.95
N SER A 697 42.87 20.94 -5.66
CA SER A 697 42.96 22.24 -6.36
C SER A 697 42.09 22.29 -7.60
#